data_AF-A0A2U0I0Y7-F1
#
_entry.id   AF-A0A2U0I0Y7-F1
#
_cell.length_a   1.000
_cell.length_b   1.000
_cell.length_c   1.000
_cell.angle_alpha   90.00
_cell.angle_beta   90.00
_cell.angle_gamma   90.00
#
_symmetry.space_group_name_H-M   'P 1'
#
loop_
_entity.id
_entity.type
_entity.pdbx_description
1 polymer ?
#
loop_
_entity_poly.entity_id
_entity_poly.type
_entity_poly.pdbx_seq_one_letter_code
_entity_poly.pdbx_strand_id
1 'polypeptide(L)'
;MNAKQKKASLFVRFVNGVNHFLRSFKNFFKSSFLSLVVIVIILLLLTQMDQAFTMLVDMMETSKFSLLLCFFIINALALVLSHYPIYTYYAADLNNSEDYTNWHKTHPIPFWPFKKFPIFVFTTNPESNYKPDNWANYLRYSIGILIHCVWVHFIISSFAPNFLFDSFPFATVKIIVYPLLLVPLVVYIVYKEKFTALKQSPSAKTADSSAGTHQERLDKENKLYIKLGVWYVSLAFVCLLLLVLTITVGNFSPGGFVLLLLTSYALIFNYVFFRLLRTKLTPIYTAMGTSKVLSPFKFIVGRLLFLERSENYLLLYNLNFLVALVIIVVSTVGSIEGWPLLNGIPILLSFFYFYYFVLASLGKYFFVTKKLNLFGTQLYKTIFIALGVIVGLFVITFFAPVEVKTHQLDLVKNSKSEITETAFIDSLRAKDDNTLFFIASHGGGLKANVWTLNVVNTLQKNTQGRLLDQTIALSGASGGSLGLALYTGLYKENGTDFTKIQKKIDHLAAQNYTSLDLSLTFGLDSYRKIWPFSQRYGLRDRPYYAMRNYQNEIENTASDKLSKISFRDYWKEAFNKNGYFPSLIMNTAGTQGSRGILWSVKQDDFEKVFPFAVNLADLTNNQTIPYYQAVSTTNRFPVFSPAAKIPGYGYFIDAGAIDNSGLLGCLDVHNYLMRDKKVLGDKQIAYIEIINSKGLYTDHLIQKFKKQYHIDHIPVNENETDNIIADLETGLNLDKIPGYLSDYITNLEKTSEGSIRYFKIMMPHKVTYSDVESHLKGYILSANIEKELNTFLSEENNRILSLTEKQDKSFFEPWEYYEPTLSRHLSKSSINYVRAILKHPLLTEQFEEIESIIASKRVETNKAPQLSL
;
A
#
# COMPACT_ATOMS: atom_id res chain seq x y z
N MET A 1 -50.52 17.92 -48.25
CA MET A 1 -50.76 18.09 -46.80
C MET A 1 -49.42 18.19 -46.08
N ASN A 2 -49.03 19.40 -45.67
CA ASN A 2 -47.79 19.67 -44.93
C ASN A 2 -48.02 19.40 -43.43
N ALA A 3 -47.60 18.23 -42.95
CA ALA A 3 -47.52 17.97 -41.51
C ALA A 3 -46.36 18.78 -40.92
N LYS A 4 -46.66 19.96 -40.37
CA LYS A 4 -45.73 20.67 -39.47
C LYS A 4 -45.41 19.72 -38.31
N GLN A 5 -44.20 19.15 -38.28
CA GLN A 5 -43.65 18.49 -37.11
C GLN A 5 -43.73 19.46 -35.93
N LYS A 6 -44.70 19.27 -35.03
CA LYS A 6 -44.77 19.97 -33.74
C LYS A 6 -43.44 19.71 -33.04
N LYS A 7 -42.66 20.77 -32.78
CA LYS A 7 -41.47 20.68 -31.93
C LYS A 7 -41.90 20.07 -30.60
N ALA A 8 -41.34 18.90 -30.27
CA ALA A 8 -41.58 18.24 -28.98
C ALA A 8 -41.39 19.23 -27.82
N SER A 9 -42.25 19.16 -26.80
CA SER A 9 -42.19 20.04 -25.63
C SER A 9 -40.82 19.92 -24.94
N LEU A 10 -40.42 20.96 -24.20
CA LEU A 10 -39.17 20.98 -23.43
C LEU A 10 -39.03 19.73 -22.54
N PHE A 11 -40.13 19.32 -21.90
CA PHE A 11 -40.18 18.11 -21.08
C PHE A 11 -39.93 16.84 -21.91
N VAL A 12 -40.58 16.67 -23.05
CA VAL A 12 -40.37 15.50 -23.92
C VAL A 12 -38.94 15.44 -24.45
N ARG A 13 -38.33 16.59 -24.78
CA ARG A 13 -36.91 16.66 -25.18
C ARG A 13 -35.97 16.28 -24.03
N PHE A 14 -36.26 16.75 -22.82
CA PHE A 14 -35.50 16.41 -21.62
C PHE A 14 -35.58 14.90 -21.33
N VAL A 15 -36.80 14.33 -21.29
CA VAL A 15 -37.02 12.89 -21.07
C VAL A 15 -36.33 12.04 -22.15
N ASN A 16 -36.45 12.43 -23.42
CA ASN A 16 -35.75 11.73 -24.50
C ASN A 16 -34.22 11.84 -24.38
N GLY A 17 -33.71 12.99 -23.92
CA GLY A 17 -32.29 13.18 -23.63
C GLY A 17 -31.80 12.28 -22.50
N VAL A 18 -32.55 12.20 -21.41
CA VAL A 18 -32.26 11.30 -20.27
C VAL A 18 -32.30 9.84 -20.70
N ASN A 19 -33.34 9.42 -21.44
CA ASN A 19 -33.46 8.05 -21.94
C ASN A 19 -32.30 7.68 -22.89
N HIS A 20 -31.91 8.61 -23.77
CA HIS A 20 -30.73 8.43 -24.62
C HIS A 20 -29.47 8.26 -23.77
N PHE A 21 -29.23 9.16 -22.81
CA PHE A 21 -28.07 9.07 -21.91
C PHE A 21 -28.03 7.75 -21.14
N LEU A 22 -29.15 7.28 -20.58
CA LEU A 22 -29.22 6.00 -19.87
C LEU A 22 -28.89 4.81 -20.78
N ARG A 23 -29.40 4.81 -22.01
CA ARG A 23 -29.05 3.78 -23.02
C ARG A 23 -27.56 3.83 -23.36
N SER A 24 -27.03 5.02 -23.61
CA SER A 24 -25.60 5.23 -23.89
C SER A 24 -24.72 4.79 -22.72
N PHE A 25 -25.12 5.10 -21.49
CA PHE A 25 -24.43 4.70 -20.27
C PHE A 25 -24.42 3.18 -20.12
N LYS A 26 -25.55 2.50 -20.36
CA LYS A 26 -25.62 1.02 -20.36
C LYS A 26 -24.66 0.39 -21.38
N ASN A 27 -24.61 0.94 -22.60
CA ASN A 27 -23.70 0.44 -23.64
C ASN A 27 -22.23 0.72 -23.30
N PHE A 28 -21.94 1.92 -22.78
CA PHE A 28 -20.63 2.28 -22.24
C PHE A 28 -20.20 1.27 -21.16
N PHE A 29 -21.02 1.09 -20.12
CA PHE A 29 -20.71 0.21 -19.00
C PHE A 29 -20.40 -1.21 -19.46
N LYS A 30 -21.23 -1.78 -20.34
CA LYS A 30 -20.98 -3.10 -20.93
C LYS A 30 -19.65 -3.18 -21.68
N SER A 31 -19.32 -2.15 -22.47
CA SER A 31 -18.06 -2.12 -23.23
C SER A 31 -16.81 -1.87 -22.37
N SER A 32 -16.99 -1.20 -21.23
CA SER A 32 -15.91 -0.67 -20.39
C SER A 32 -15.76 -1.36 -19.04
N PHE A 33 -16.54 -2.42 -18.78
CA PHE A 33 -16.58 -3.12 -17.50
C PHE A 33 -15.19 -3.46 -16.96
N LEU A 34 -14.33 -4.09 -17.79
CA LEU A 34 -12.96 -4.45 -17.39
C LEU A 34 -12.14 -3.21 -16.97
N SER A 35 -12.21 -2.12 -17.73
CA SER A 35 -11.47 -0.89 -17.41
C SER A 35 -11.95 -0.26 -16.09
N LEU A 36 -13.26 -0.25 -15.86
CA LEU A 36 -13.85 0.29 -14.64
C LEU A 36 -13.46 -0.53 -13.40
N VAL A 37 -13.51 -1.86 -13.51
CA VAL A 37 -13.06 -2.77 -12.43
C VAL A 37 -11.60 -2.51 -12.08
N VAL A 38 -10.71 -2.40 -13.08
CA VAL A 38 -9.30 -2.11 -12.84
C VAL A 38 -9.10 -0.75 -12.17
N ILE A 39 -9.82 0.29 -12.58
CA ILE A 39 -9.74 1.62 -11.92
C ILE A 39 -10.20 1.55 -10.47
N VAL A 40 -11.28 0.83 -10.18
CA VAL A 40 -11.77 0.66 -8.79
C VAL A 40 -10.73 -0.08 -7.95
N ILE A 41 -10.12 -1.15 -8.48
CA ILE A 41 -9.05 -1.88 -7.79
C ILE A 41 -7.85 -0.96 -7.51
N ILE A 42 -7.42 -0.16 -8.48
CA ILE A 42 -6.32 0.80 -8.31
C ILE A 42 -6.67 1.84 -7.26
N LEU A 43 -7.89 2.40 -7.31
CA LEU A 43 -8.36 3.38 -6.33
C LEU A 43 -8.29 2.78 -4.92
N LEU A 44 -8.90 1.62 -4.70
CA LEU A 44 -8.91 0.96 -3.40
C LEU A 44 -7.49 0.67 -2.89
N LEU A 45 -6.62 0.09 -3.72
CA LEU A 45 -5.26 -0.27 -3.28
C LEU A 45 -4.36 0.94 -3.04
N LEU A 46 -4.55 2.05 -3.75
CA LEU A 46 -3.75 3.27 -3.53
C LEU A 46 -4.30 4.15 -2.40
N THR A 47 -5.60 4.10 -2.09
CA THR A 47 -6.22 5.03 -1.12
C THR A 47 -6.64 4.39 0.20
N GLN A 48 -6.82 3.07 0.25
CA GLN A 48 -7.18 2.37 1.49
C GLN A 48 -5.97 1.73 2.18
N MET A 49 -4.79 1.75 1.54
CA MET A 49 -3.56 1.24 2.13
C MET A 49 -2.69 2.41 2.57
N ASP A 50 -2.60 2.67 3.86
CA ASP A 50 -1.72 3.74 4.40
C ASP A 50 -0.26 3.61 3.96
N GLN A 51 0.17 2.38 3.69
CA GLN A 51 1.47 2.05 3.12
C GLN A 51 1.72 2.75 1.77
N ALA A 52 0.69 2.88 0.92
CA ALA A 52 0.82 3.55 -0.37
C ALA A 52 1.15 5.04 -0.21
N PHE A 53 0.58 5.70 0.81
CA PHE A 53 0.87 7.12 1.09
C PHE A 53 2.34 7.31 1.49
N THR A 54 2.85 6.48 2.40
CA THR A 54 4.26 6.53 2.82
C THR A 54 5.21 6.27 1.66
N MET A 55 4.83 5.44 0.70
CA MET A 55 5.62 5.22 -0.52
C MET A 55 5.65 6.43 -1.45
N LEU A 56 4.57 7.22 -1.54
CA LEU A 56 4.59 8.47 -2.31
C LEU A 56 5.50 9.51 -1.65
N VAL A 57 5.43 9.63 -0.32
CA VAL A 57 6.30 10.51 0.47
C VAL A 57 7.77 10.13 0.27
N ASP A 58 8.11 8.85 0.45
CA ASP A 58 9.47 8.36 0.17
C ASP A 58 9.91 8.64 -1.26
N MET A 59 9.03 8.43 -2.25
CA MET A 59 9.35 8.71 -3.65
C MET A 59 9.65 10.19 -3.90
N MET A 60 8.97 11.10 -3.20
CA MET A 60 9.24 12.53 -3.23
C MET A 60 10.56 12.89 -2.55
N GLU A 61 10.96 12.15 -1.52
CA GLU A 61 12.20 12.40 -0.76
C GLU A 61 13.45 11.80 -1.41
N THR A 62 13.34 10.60 -1.96
CA THR A 62 14.52 9.77 -2.30
C THR A 62 14.54 9.27 -3.75
N SER A 63 13.38 9.07 -4.40
CA SER A 63 13.29 8.29 -5.64
C SER A 63 12.65 9.03 -6.84
N LYS A 64 13.34 10.05 -7.35
CA LYS A 64 12.87 10.86 -8.49
C LYS A 64 12.63 10.05 -9.78
N PHE A 65 13.42 9.02 -10.03
CA PHE A 65 13.22 8.14 -11.19
C PHE A 65 11.93 7.33 -11.08
N SER A 66 11.58 6.86 -9.88
CA SER A 66 10.30 6.18 -9.64
C SER A 66 9.12 7.11 -9.88
N LEU A 67 9.24 8.40 -9.52
CA LEU A 67 8.20 9.41 -9.78
C LEU A 67 7.99 9.62 -11.28
N LEU A 68 9.08 9.70 -12.06
CA LEU A 68 9.02 9.77 -13.51
C LEU A 68 8.29 8.56 -14.11
N LEU A 69 8.62 7.35 -13.64
CA LEU A 69 7.94 6.12 -14.07
C LEU A 69 6.45 6.13 -13.73
N CYS A 70 6.05 6.65 -12.57
CA CYS A 70 4.63 6.77 -12.21
C CYS A 70 3.88 7.67 -13.20
N PHE A 71 4.41 8.85 -13.52
CA PHE A 71 3.80 9.73 -14.52
C PHE A 71 3.71 9.04 -15.89
N PHE A 72 4.75 8.33 -16.31
CA PHE A 72 4.74 7.56 -17.56
C PHE A 72 3.64 6.48 -17.56
N ILE A 73 3.58 5.64 -16.52
CA ILE A 73 2.65 4.51 -16.46
C ILE A 73 1.20 4.98 -16.29
N ILE A 74 0.93 6.04 -15.51
CA ILE A 74 -0.42 6.60 -15.38
C ILE A 74 -0.93 7.11 -16.74
N ASN A 75 -0.10 7.79 -17.53
CA ASN A 75 -0.46 8.20 -18.89
C ASN A 75 -0.66 6.98 -19.81
N ALA A 76 0.18 5.96 -19.70
CA ALA A 76 0.02 4.70 -20.43
C ALA A 76 -1.32 4.01 -20.10
N LEU A 77 -1.66 3.92 -18.81
CA LEU A 77 -2.92 3.39 -18.29
C LEU A 77 -4.10 4.20 -18.82
N ALA A 78 -4.05 5.53 -18.77
CA ALA A 78 -5.11 6.39 -19.29
C ALA A 78 -5.41 6.12 -20.77
N LEU A 79 -4.38 5.92 -21.59
CA LEU A 79 -4.53 5.63 -23.01
C LEU A 79 -5.08 4.23 -23.29
N VAL A 80 -4.65 3.21 -22.54
CA VAL A 80 -5.05 1.82 -22.79
C VAL A 80 -6.45 1.52 -22.22
N LEU A 81 -6.76 2.02 -21.02
CA LEU A 81 -8.04 1.83 -20.32
C LEU A 81 -9.20 2.46 -21.08
N SER A 82 -8.98 3.63 -21.70
CA SER A 82 -10.00 4.34 -22.48
C SER A 82 -10.13 3.87 -23.92
N HIS A 83 -9.16 3.12 -24.45
CA HIS A 83 -9.14 2.72 -25.87
C HIS A 83 -9.76 1.36 -26.12
N TYR A 84 -9.32 0.31 -25.43
CA TYR A 84 -9.80 -1.05 -25.68
C TYR A 84 -11.32 -1.23 -25.64
N PRO A 85 -12.10 -0.50 -24.79
CA PRO A 85 -13.56 -0.57 -24.82
C PRO A 85 -14.20 -0.31 -26.19
N ILE A 86 -13.54 0.43 -27.09
CA ILE A 86 -14.06 0.69 -28.44
C ILE A 86 -14.16 -0.58 -29.28
N TYR A 87 -13.24 -1.53 -29.08
CA TYR A 87 -13.25 -2.79 -29.81
C TYR A 87 -14.39 -3.67 -29.33
N THR A 88 -14.57 -3.79 -28.01
CA THR A 88 -15.71 -4.50 -27.43
C THR A 88 -17.03 -3.92 -27.91
N TYR A 89 -17.15 -2.59 -27.95
CA TYR A 89 -18.38 -1.92 -28.38
C TYR A 89 -18.80 -2.32 -29.81
N TYR A 90 -17.91 -2.17 -30.79
CA TYR A 90 -18.25 -2.44 -32.19
C TYR A 90 -18.27 -3.93 -32.52
N ALA A 91 -17.32 -4.71 -31.99
CA ALA A 91 -17.25 -6.13 -32.30
C ALA A 91 -18.35 -6.95 -31.60
N ALA A 92 -18.89 -6.49 -30.47
CA ALA A 92 -20.04 -7.12 -29.80
C ALA A 92 -21.40 -6.57 -30.27
N ASP A 93 -21.43 -5.74 -31.33
CA ASP A 93 -22.64 -5.12 -31.87
C ASP A 93 -23.46 -4.35 -30.82
N LEU A 94 -22.78 -3.60 -29.94
CA LEU A 94 -23.49 -2.76 -29.00
C LEU A 94 -24.16 -1.61 -29.75
N ASN A 95 -25.42 -1.35 -29.41
CA ASN A 95 -26.26 -0.33 -30.04
C ASN A 95 -26.56 -0.58 -31.53
N ASN A 96 -26.50 -1.82 -32.04
CA ASN A 96 -26.72 -2.15 -33.45
C ASN A 96 -25.72 -1.41 -34.36
N SER A 97 -24.43 -1.54 -34.03
CA SER A 97 -23.32 -0.89 -34.73
C SER A 97 -22.59 -1.81 -35.72
N GLU A 98 -23.16 -2.98 -36.00
CA GLU A 98 -22.57 -4.08 -36.77
C GLU A 98 -22.08 -3.67 -38.16
N ASP A 99 -22.82 -2.83 -38.88
CA ASP A 99 -22.53 -2.39 -40.25
C ASP A 99 -21.60 -1.17 -40.31
N TYR A 100 -21.31 -0.53 -39.17
CA TYR A 100 -20.56 0.72 -39.09
C TYR A 100 -19.05 0.56 -39.32
N THR A 101 -18.50 -0.64 -39.18
CA THR A 101 -17.04 -0.87 -39.18
C THR A 101 -16.60 -1.93 -40.18
N ASN A 102 -15.60 -1.60 -41.00
CA ASN A 102 -14.87 -2.54 -41.84
C ASN A 102 -13.58 -2.95 -41.12
N TRP A 103 -13.41 -4.25 -40.87
CA TRP A 103 -12.28 -4.79 -40.12
C TRP A 103 -11.20 -5.32 -41.05
N HIS A 104 -9.95 -5.00 -40.73
CA HIS A 104 -8.79 -5.34 -41.54
C HIS A 104 -7.70 -5.97 -40.67
N LYS A 105 -6.98 -6.92 -41.26
CA LYS A 105 -5.81 -7.57 -40.65
C LYS A 105 -4.54 -6.84 -41.09
N THR A 106 -3.72 -6.41 -40.14
CA THR A 106 -2.44 -5.73 -40.40
C THR A 106 -1.29 -6.41 -39.64
N HIS A 107 -0.06 -6.17 -40.10
CA HIS A 107 1.17 -6.72 -39.52
C HIS A 107 2.18 -5.61 -39.26
N PRO A 108 1.96 -4.77 -38.23
CA PRO A 108 2.76 -3.56 -38.04
C PRO A 108 4.14 -3.81 -37.45
N ILE A 109 4.45 -5.02 -36.97
CA ILE A 109 5.76 -5.37 -36.44
C ILE A 109 6.56 -6.08 -37.54
N PRO A 110 7.60 -5.47 -38.13
CA PRO A 110 8.28 -6.04 -39.30
C PRO A 110 9.30 -7.15 -38.98
N PHE A 111 9.64 -7.37 -37.71
CA PHE A 111 10.72 -8.28 -37.29
C PHE A 111 10.23 -9.63 -36.73
N TRP A 112 11.06 -10.68 -36.85
CA TRP A 112 10.77 -12.02 -36.34
C TRP A 112 10.92 -12.07 -34.80
N PRO A 113 10.05 -12.76 -34.04
CA PRO A 113 8.99 -13.69 -34.47
C PRO A 113 7.62 -13.04 -34.76
N PHE A 114 7.44 -11.75 -34.46
CA PHE A 114 6.13 -11.08 -34.48
C PHE A 114 5.64 -10.67 -35.88
N LYS A 115 6.48 -10.77 -36.92
CA LYS A 115 6.15 -10.46 -38.32
C LYS A 115 4.88 -11.17 -38.83
N LYS A 116 4.60 -12.37 -38.33
CA LYS A 116 3.41 -13.16 -38.73
C LYS A 116 2.20 -12.95 -37.81
N PHE A 117 2.33 -12.18 -36.73
CA PHE A 117 1.26 -11.99 -35.75
C PHE A 117 0.26 -10.93 -36.27
N PRO A 118 -1.02 -11.28 -36.52
CA PRO A 118 -2.00 -10.35 -37.05
C PRO A 118 -2.53 -9.41 -35.97
N ILE A 119 -2.61 -8.12 -36.27
CA ILE A 119 -3.35 -7.14 -35.48
C ILE A 119 -4.61 -6.75 -36.25
N PHE A 120 -5.76 -6.84 -35.58
CA PHE A 120 -7.02 -6.41 -36.16
C PHE A 120 -7.31 -4.96 -35.81
N VAL A 121 -7.59 -4.17 -36.84
CA VAL A 121 -8.02 -2.77 -36.77
C VAL A 121 -9.31 -2.61 -37.56
N PHE A 122 -10.01 -1.50 -37.35
CA PHE A 122 -11.21 -1.20 -38.13
C PHE A 122 -11.18 0.24 -38.67
N THR A 123 -11.87 0.44 -39.78
CA THR A 123 -12.19 1.75 -40.36
C THR A 123 -13.71 1.93 -40.41
N THR A 124 -14.18 3.17 -40.46
CA THR A 124 -15.61 3.46 -40.60
C THR A 124 -16.09 3.04 -42.00
N ASN A 125 -17.25 2.39 -42.07
CA ASN A 125 -17.93 2.06 -43.33
C ASN A 125 -18.69 3.31 -43.83
N PRO A 126 -18.32 3.90 -44.98
CA PRO A 126 -19.01 5.08 -45.52
C PRO A 126 -20.48 4.81 -45.91
N GLU A 127 -20.82 3.55 -46.18
CA GLU A 127 -22.15 3.13 -46.64
C GLU A 127 -23.14 2.87 -45.49
N SER A 128 -22.66 2.87 -44.24
CA SER A 128 -23.51 2.61 -43.07
C SER A 128 -24.41 3.79 -42.74
N ASN A 129 -25.67 3.49 -42.43
CA ASN A 129 -26.64 4.47 -41.93
C ASN A 129 -26.57 4.67 -40.41
N TYR A 130 -25.67 3.96 -39.72
CA TYR A 130 -25.52 4.03 -38.28
C TYR A 130 -25.00 5.40 -37.83
N LYS A 131 -25.67 6.00 -36.84
CA LYS A 131 -25.21 7.24 -36.19
C LYS A 131 -24.44 6.89 -34.91
N PRO A 132 -23.15 7.26 -34.81
CA PRO A 132 -22.37 6.99 -33.61
C PRO A 132 -22.99 7.60 -32.36
N ASP A 133 -23.04 6.80 -31.30
CA ASP A 133 -23.45 7.25 -29.97
C ASP A 133 -22.34 8.13 -29.36
N ASN A 134 -22.55 9.45 -29.41
CA ASN A 134 -21.63 10.43 -28.87
C ASN A 134 -21.45 10.30 -27.36
N TRP A 135 -22.53 10.06 -26.60
CA TRP A 135 -22.47 9.96 -25.14
C TRP A 135 -21.67 8.74 -24.70
N ALA A 136 -21.89 7.58 -25.32
CA ALA A 136 -21.09 6.39 -25.06
C ALA A 136 -19.60 6.64 -25.39
N ASN A 137 -19.31 7.41 -26.43
CA ASN A 137 -17.94 7.80 -26.76
C ASN A 137 -17.30 8.70 -25.69
N TYR A 138 -18.04 9.71 -25.22
CA TYR A 138 -17.56 10.66 -24.21
C TYR A 138 -17.23 9.94 -22.90
N LEU A 139 -18.12 9.05 -22.46
CA LEU A 139 -17.92 8.24 -21.25
C LEU A 139 -16.74 7.28 -21.38
N ARG A 140 -16.52 6.65 -22.55
CA ARG A 140 -15.32 5.80 -22.74
C ARG A 140 -14.02 6.59 -22.58
N TYR A 141 -14.00 7.84 -23.03
CA TYR A 141 -12.77 8.65 -22.97
C TYR A 141 -12.59 9.30 -21.60
N SER A 142 -13.67 9.49 -20.83
CA SER A 142 -13.57 9.92 -19.43
C SER A 142 -12.87 8.87 -18.56
N ILE A 143 -12.84 7.59 -18.94
CA ILE A 143 -12.04 6.54 -18.25
C ILE A 143 -10.57 6.95 -18.08
N GLY A 144 -9.96 7.52 -19.12
CA GLY A 144 -8.58 7.99 -19.03
C GLY A 144 -8.42 9.20 -18.10
N ILE A 145 -9.45 10.04 -17.99
CA ILE A 145 -9.48 11.14 -17.01
C ILE A 145 -9.65 10.57 -15.60
N LEU A 146 -10.50 9.54 -15.41
CA LEU A 146 -10.75 8.92 -14.12
C LEU A 146 -9.47 8.36 -13.48
N ILE A 147 -8.60 7.68 -14.23
CA ILE A 147 -7.34 7.19 -13.65
C ILE A 147 -6.40 8.33 -13.23
N HIS A 148 -6.42 9.47 -13.92
CA HIS A 148 -5.71 10.65 -13.45
C HIS A 148 -6.39 11.28 -12.22
N CYS A 149 -7.72 11.26 -12.11
CA CYS A 149 -8.41 11.68 -10.90
C CYS A 149 -8.02 10.81 -9.70
N VAL A 150 -7.88 9.49 -9.89
CA VAL A 150 -7.37 8.57 -8.86
C VAL A 150 -5.95 8.97 -8.45
N TRP A 151 -5.06 9.25 -9.43
CA TRP A 151 -3.70 9.70 -9.15
C TRP A 151 -3.64 11.03 -8.39
N VAL A 152 -4.46 12.01 -8.77
CA VAL A 152 -4.56 13.32 -8.08
C VAL A 152 -5.10 13.13 -6.66
N HIS A 153 -6.15 12.33 -6.49
CA HIS A 153 -6.70 12.04 -5.17
C HIS A 153 -5.66 11.34 -4.28
N PHE A 154 -4.90 10.38 -4.82
CA PHE A 154 -3.81 9.71 -4.12
C PHE A 154 -2.71 10.69 -3.66
N ILE A 155 -2.31 11.66 -4.51
CA ILE A 155 -1.39 12.74 -4.13
C ILE A 155 -1.96 13.57 -2.97
N ILE A 156 -3.22 14.01 -3.06
CA ILE A 156 -3.89 14.80 -2.02
C ILE A 156 -3.91 14.03 -0.70
N SER A 157 -4.32 12.77 -0.71
CA SER A 157 -4.42 11.94 0.49
C SER A 157 -3.06 11.69 1.14
N SER A 158 -2.00 11.55 0.35
CA SER A 158 -0.65 11.28 0.89
C SER A 158 -0.02 12.49 1.59
N PHE A 159 -0.41 13.70 1.21
CA PHE A 159 0.08 14.95 1.79
C PHE A 159 -0.82 15.47 2.92
N ALA A 160 -2.06 14.97 3.00
CA ALA A 160 -3.04 15.41 4.00
C ALA A 160 -2.52 15.36 5.46
N PRO A 161 -1.80 14.29 5.91
CA PRO A 161 -1.37 14.20 7.31
C PRO A 161 -0.47 15.35 7.79
N ASN A 162 0.32 15.95 6.90
CA ASN A 162 1.14 17.12 7.24
C ASN A 162 0.33 18.40 7.15
N PHE A 163 -0.51 18.55 6.11
CA PHE A 163 -1.32 19.75 5.92
C PHE A 163 -2.41 19.96 6.98
N LEU A 164 -2.89 18.91 7.65
CA LEU A 164 -3.85 19.04 8.74
C LEU A 164 -3.30 19.85 9.93
N PHE A 165 -1.98 19.94 10.07
CA PHE A 165 -1.30 20.64 11.15
C PHE A 165 -0.38 21.75 10.65
N ASP A 166 -0.57 22.19 9.40
CA ASP A 166 0.18 23.28 8.77
C ASP A 166 -0.78 24.45 8.45
N SER A 167 -0.23 25.66 8.31
CA SER A 167 -0.96 26.88 7.97
C SER A 167 -1.46 26.93 6.52
N PHE A 168 -1.02 25.99 5.68
CA PHE A 168 -1.40 25.93 4.26
C PHE A 168 -2.93 25.74 4.10
N PRO A 169 -3.59 26.47 3.17
CA PRO A 169 -5.05 26.44 2.99
C PRO A 169 -5.53 25.16 2.27
N PHE A 170 -5.25 23.99 2.83
CA PHE A 170 -5.46 22.68 2.22
C PHE A 170 -6.93 22.38 1.91
N ALA A 171 -7.85 22.74 2.81
CA ALA A 171 -9.29 22.57 2.60
C ALA A 171 -9.78 23.36 1.37
N THR A 172 -9.34 24.61 1.23
CA THR A 172 -9.66 25.46 0.08
C THR A 172 -9.10 24.89 -1.22
N VAL A 173 -7.84 24.45 -1.21
CA VAL A 173 -7.22 23.81 -2.39
C VAL A 173 -7.99 22.56 -2.79
N LYS A 174 -8.41 21.72 -1.84
CA LYS A 174 -9.22 20.53 -2.08
C LYS A 174 -10.55 20.86 -2.75
N ILE A 175 -11.26 21.87 -2.25
CA ILE A 175 -12.54 22.36 -2.79
C ILE A 175 -12.37 22.90 -4.23
N ILE A 176 -11.22 23.51 -4.55
CA ILE A 176 -10.94 24.03 -5.89
C ILE A 176 -10.54 22.91 -6.86
N VAL A 177 -9.66 21.99 -6.44
CA VAL A 177 -9.07 20.99 -7.33
C VAL A 177 -10.10 19.97 -7.81
N TYR A 178 -10.98 19.45 -6.95
CA TYR A 178 -11.94 18.40 -7.37
C TYR A 178 -12.90 18.84 -8.48
N PRO A 179 -13.56 20.02 -8.42
CA PRO A 179 -14.35 20.53 -9.54
C PRO A 179 -13.53 20.75 -10.82
N LEU A 180 -12.27 21.22 -10.69
CA LEU A 180 -11.40 21.44 -11.84
C LEU A 180 -11.11 20.14 -12.62
N LEU A 181 -11.12 18.97 -11.97
CA LEU A 181 -10.95 17.67 -12.65
C LEU A 181 -12.05 17.36 -13.68
N LEU A 182 -13.21 18.03 -13.62
CA LEU A 182 -14.28 17.88 -14.61
C LEU A 182 -14.06 18.74 -15.87
N VAL A 183 -13.27 19.82 -15.78
CA VAL A 183 -13.03 20.75 -16.89
C VAL A 183 -12.46 20.07 -18.13
N PRO A 184 -11.44 19.17 -18.04
CA PRO A 184 -10.92 18.47 -19.21
C PRO A 184 -11.99 17.67 -19.98
N LEU A 185 -12.95 17.06 -19.27
CA LEU A 185 -14.06 16.34 -19.90
C LEU A 185 -14.98 17.30 -20.65
N VAL A 186 -15.33 18.44 -20.04
CA VAL A 186 -16.14 19.48 -20.68
C VAL A 186 -15.44 20.01 -21.94
N VAL A 187 -14.15 20.31 -21.86
CA VAL A 187 -13.35 20.77 -23.02
C VAL A 187 -13.36 19.73 -24.13
N TYR A 188 -13.20 18.45 -23.80
CA TYR A 188 -13.29 17.37 -24.78
C TYR A 188 -14.65 17.36 -25.50
N ILE A 189 -15.75 17.40 -24.75
CA ILE A 189 -17.13 17.38 -25.29
C ILE A 189 -17.37 18.58 -26.20
N VAL A 190 -17.06 19.80 -25.73
CA VAL A 190 -17.28 21.04 -26.48
C VAL A 190 -16.58 21.03 -27.83
N TYR A 191 -15.29 20.67 -27.86
CA TYR A 191 -14.55 20.66 -29.12
C TYR A 191 -14.96 19.49 -30.02
N LYS A 192 -15.32 18.34 -29.46
CA LYS A 192 -15.81 17.20 -30.23
C LYS A 192 -17.14 17.51 -30.92
N GLU A 193 -18.06 18.17 -30.23
CA GLU A 193 -19.31 18.67 -30.82
C GLU A 193 -19.04 19.74 -31.88
N LYS A 194 -18.11 20.68 -31.63
CA LYS A 194 -17.70 21.68 -32.63
C LYS A 194 -17.18 21.05 -33.93
N PHE A 195 -16.36 20.01 -33.83
CA PHE A 195 -15.90 19.26 -35.00
C PHE A 195 -17.04 18.53 -35.72
N THR A 196 -18.03 18.04 -34.98
CA THR A 196 -19.17 17.33 -35.55
C THR A 196 -20.10 18.29 -36.29
N ALA A 197 -20.38 19.46 -35.70
CA ALA A 197 -21.18 20.53 -36.31
C ALA A 197 -20.56 21.07 -37.61
N LEU A 198 -19.23 21.22 -37.67
CA LEU A 198 -18.52 21.62 -38.89
C LEU A 198 -18.63 20.58 -40.01
N LYS A 199 -18.82 19.29 -39.67
CA LYS A 199 -18.97 18.19 -40.63
C LYS A 199 -20.42 17.88 -41.04
N GLN A 200 -21.42 18.18 -40.20
CA GLN A 200 -22.83 17.77 -40.39
C GLN A 200 -23.77 18.83 -41.00
N SER A 201 -23.31 20.03 -41.37
CA SER A 201 -24.20 21.03 -41.97
C SER A 201 -24.58 20.65 -43.42
N PRO A 202 -25.89 20.55 -43.78
CA PRO A 202 -26.34 19.79 -44.95
C PRO A 202 -25.80 20.31 -46.27
N SER A 203 -25.38 19.38 -47.12
CA SER A 203 -25.64 19.46 -48.55
C SER A 203 -27.16 19.46 -48.78
N ALA A 204 -27.61 20.21 -49.79
CA ALA A 204 -28.97 20.29 -50.29
C ALA A 204 -30.00 21.07 -49.43
N LYS A 205 -30.07 22.40 -49.65
CA LYS A 205 -31.28 23.12 -50.13
C LYS A 205 -31.01 24.63 -50.25
N THR A 206 -30.23 25.00 -51.27
CA THR A 206 -30.29 26.25 -52.07
C THR A 206 -29.03 26.27 -52.93
N ALA A 207 -29.17 25.98 -54.23
CA ALA A 207 -28.05 25.75 -55.14
C ALA A 207 -27.33 27.03 -55.62
N ASP A 208 -27.79 28.24 -55.25
CA ASP A 208 -27.26 29.49 -55.83
C ASP A 208 -26.34 30.32 -54.90
N SER A 209 -25.86 29.76 -53.78
CA SER A 209 -24.88 30.43 -52.89
C SER A 209 -23.70 29.55 -52.44
N SER A 210 -23.51 28.41 -53.11
CA SER A 210 -22.78 27.25 -52.60
C SER A 210 -21.24 27.38 -52.51
N ALA A 211 -20.59 28.16 -53.39
CA ALA A 211 -19.13 28.26 -53.41
C ALA A 211 -18.56 29.09 -52.24
N GLY A 212 -19.16 30.24 -51.93
CA GLY A 212 -18.72 31.12 -50.85
C GLY A 212 -18.90 30.50 -49.46
N THR A 213 -20.00 29.79 -49.23
CA THR A 213 -20.27 29.15 -47.93
C THR A 213 -19.42 27.89 -47.69
N HIS A 214 -19.00 27.19 -48.75
CA HIS A 214 -18.10 26.04 -48.62
C HIS A 214 -16.65 26.47 -48.30
N GLN A 215 -16.14 27.49 -49.00
CA GLN A 215 -14.80 28.02 -48.74
C GLN A 215 -14.70 28.61 -47.32
N GLU A 216 -15.70 29.36 -46.89
CA GLU A 216 -15.75 29.93 -45.53
C GLU A 216 -15.76 28.84 -44.44
N ARG A 217 -16.37 27.67 -44.69
CA ARG A 217 -16.36 26.53 -43.77
C ARG A 217 -14.98 25.88 -43.69
N LEU A 218 -14.34 25.64 -44.83
CA LEU A 218 -12.98 25.10 -44.89
C LEU A 218 -12.00 26.03 -44.17
N ASP A 219 -12.14 27.35 -44.34
CA ASP A 219 -11.33 28.33 -43.63
C ASP A 219 -11.57 28.31 -42.12
N LYS A 220 -12.83 28.19 -41.67
CA LYS A 220 -13.18 28.04 -40.24
C LYS A 220 -12.63 26.74 -39.64
N GLU A 221 -12.67 25.64 -40.39
CA GLU A 221 -12.13 24.35 -39.98
C GLU A 221 -10.58 24.39 -39.90
N ASN A 222 -9.92 24.93 -40.92
CA ASN A 222 -8.47 25.10 -40.95
C ASN A 222 -7.98 26.01 -39.82
N LYS A 223 -8.66 27.14 -39.56
CA LYS A 223 -8.35 28.01 -38.40
C LYS A 223 -8.45 27.25 -37.08
N LEU A 224 -9.47 26.40 -36.93
CA LEU A 224 -9.63 25.57 -35.74
C LEU A 224 -8.51 24.52 -35.62
N TYR A 225 -8.12 23.88 -36.71
CA TYR A 225 -7.00 22.92 -36.73
C TYR A 225 -5.67 23.55 -36.38
N ILE A 226 -5.33 24.71 -36.95
CA ILE A 226 -4.11 25.45 -36.61
C ILE A 226 -4.11 25.79 -35.13
N LYS A 227 -5.21 26.37 -34.62
CA LYS A 227 -5.34 26.77 -33.22
C LYS A 227 -5.13 25.60 -32.26
N LEU A 228 -5.83 24.49 -32.49
CA LEU A 228 -5.73 23.31 -31.61
C LEU A 228 -4.39 22.59 -31.74
N GLY A 229 -3.80 22.55 -32.94
CA GLY A 229 -2.46 21.99 -33.15
C GLY A 229 -1.38 22.77 -32.42
N VAL A 230 -1.41 24.11 -32.48
CA VAL A 230 -0.50 24.98 -31.72
C VAL A 230 -0.69 24.74 -30.22
N TRP A 231 -1.93 24.77 -29.73
CA TRP A 231 -2.22 24.52 -28.31
C TRP A 231 -1.72 23.17 -27.83
N TYR A 232 -1.91 22.11 -28.62
CA TYR A 232 -1.46 20.77 -28.25
C TYR A 232 0.06 20.68 -28.10
N VAL A 233 0.81 21.24 -29.05
CA VAL A 233 2.28 21.24 -28.99
C VAL A 233 2.79 22.15 -27.85
N SER A 234 2.20 23.33 -27.67
CA SER A 234 2.54 24.22 -26.54
C SER A 234 2.27 23.53 -25.20
N LEU A 235 1.14 22.84 -25.08
CA LEU A 235 0.81 22.10 -23.87
C LEU A 235 1.77 20.93 -23.63
N ALA A 236 2.19 20.21 -24.67
CA ALA A 236 3.19 19.15 -24.55
C ALA A 236 4.52 19.70 -24.01
N PHE A 237 4.94 20.89 -24.46
CA PHE A 237 6.12 21.57 -23.91
C PHE A 237 5.92 21.98 -22.45
N VAL A 238 4.76 22.53 -22.09
CA VAL A 238 4.41 22.85 -20.69
C VAL A 238 4.43 21.59 -19.81
N CYS A 239 3.89 20.47 -20.30
CA CYS A 239 3.93 19.19 -19.58
C CYS A 239 5.37 18.73 -19.34
N LEU A 240 6.24 18.83 -20.36
CA LEU A 240 7.66 18.47 -20.22
C LEU A 240 8.37 19.39 -19.23
N LEU A 241 8.15 20.71 -19.31
CA LEU A 241 8.73 21.68 -18.38
C LEU A 241 8.28 21.41 -16.95
N LEU A 242 6.97 21.26 -16.71
CA LEU A 242 6.40 20.97 -15.39
C LEU A 242 6.88 19.63 -14.84
N LEU A 243 6.99 18.61 -15.69
CA LEU A 243 7.56 17.32 -15.30
C LEU A 243 9.02 17.48 -14.88
N VAL A 244 9.85 18.15 -15.67
CA VAL A 244 11.25 18.42 -15.31
C VAL A 244 11.34 19.18 -13.99
N LEU A 245 10.56 20.26 -13.82
CA LEU A 245 10.51 21.03 -12.57
C LEU A 245 10.07 20.18 -11.36
N THR A 246 9.08 19.30 -11.55
CA THR A 246 8.61 18.41 -10.48
C THR A 246 9.67 17.39 -10.10
N ILE A 247 10.43 16.87 -11.06
CA ILE A 247 11.51 15.91 -10.81
C ILE A 247 12.72 16.58 -10.15
N THR A 248 13.08 17.80 -10.56
CA THR A 248 14.31 18.47 -10.10
C THR A 248 14.10 19.34 -8.86
N VAL A 249 12.99 20.07 -8.76
CA VAL A 249 12.69 21.02 -7.69
C VAL A 249 11.64 20.48 -6.73
N GLY A 250 10.67 19.69 -7.22
CA GLY A 250 9.61 19.15 -6.38
C GLY A 250 10.14 18.29 -5.24
N ASN A 251 9.74 18.58 -4.02
CA ASN A 251 10.13 17.86 -2.79
C ASN A 251 8.89 17.64 -1.90
N PHE A 252 9.07 17.01 -0.73
CA PHE A 252 7.97 16.81 0.21
C PHE A 252 7.69 18.11 0.98
N SER A 253 6.95 19.04 0.35
CA SER A 253 6.59 20.37 0.86
C SER A 253 5.27 20.87 0.25
N PRO A 254 4.70 22.00 0.71
CA PRO A 254 3.56 22.66 0.06
C PRO A 254 3.81 22.99 -1.43
N GLY A 255 5.01 23.47 -1.76
CA GLY A 255 5.39 23.81 -3.13
C GLY A 255 5.55 22.59 -4.01
N GLY A 256 6.15 21.52 -3.49
CA GLY A 256 6.24 20.25 -4.21
C GLY A 256 4.87 19.61 -4.45
N PHE A 257 3.95 19.71 -3.49
CA PHE A 257 2.56 19.30 -3.64
C PHE A 257 1.87 20.04 -4.79
N VAL A 258 1.97 21.38 -4.83
CA VAL A 258 1.37 22.17 -5.91
C VAL A 258 2.00 21.82 -7.27
N LEU A 259 3.32 21.61 -7.35
CA LEU A 259 3.98 21.17 -8.58
C LEU A 259 3.47 19.80 -9.07
N LEU A 260 3.27 18.84 -8.16
CA LEU A 260 2.67 17.53 -8.50
C LEU A 260 1.26 17.68 -9.07
N LEU A 261 0.43 18.54 -8.46
CA LEU A 261 -0.93 18.80 -8.93
C LEU A 261 -0.94 19.47 -10.31
N LEU A 262 -0.12 20.51 -10.51
CA LEU A 262 -0.01 21.22 -11.79
C LEU A 262 0.47 20.30 -12.91
N THR A 263 1.50 19.49 -12.64
CA THR A 263 2.02 18.51 -13.60
C THR A 263 0.96 17.47 -13.95
N SER A 264 0.29 16.92 -12.94
CA SER A 264 -0.79 15.95 -13.15
C SER A 264 -1.93 16.53 -13.97
N TYR A 265 -2.34 17.76 -13.67
CA TYR A 265 -3.43 18.45 -14.36
C TYR A 265 -3.07 18.77 -15.82
N ALA A 266 -1.85 19.24 -16.09
CA ALA A 266 -1.37 19.46 -17.45
C ALA A 266 -1.37 18.16 -18.28
N LEU A 267 -0.97 17.04 -17.67
CA LEU A 267 -0.98 15.73 -18.32
C LEU A 267 -2.40 15.24 -18.66
N ILE A 268 -3.42 15.54 -17.83
CA ILE A 268 -4.82 15.25 -18.15
C ILE A 268 -5.25 15.98 -19.43
N PHE A 269 -4.91 17.27 -19.55
CA PHE A 269 -5.20 18.00 -20.78
C PHE A 269 -4.43 17.44 -21.97
N ASN A 270 -3.17 17.06 -21.78
CA ASN A 270 -2.37 16.46 -22.86
C ASN A 270 -3.02 15.17 -23.38
N TYR A 271 -3.53 14.32 -22.47
CA TYR A 271 -4.35 13.16 -22.82
C TYR A 271 -5.61 13.56 -23.61
N VAL A 272 -6.37 14.56 -23.16
CA VAL A 272 -7.58 15.03 -23.83
C VAL A 272 -7.30 15.53 -25.25
N PHE A 273 -6.29 16.39 -25.42
CA PHE A 273 -5.89 16.91 -26.74
C PHE A 273 -5.38 15.79 -27.65
N PHE A 274 -4.58 14.87 -27.12
CA PHE A 274 -4.14 13.69 -27.87
C PHE A 274 -5.34 12.89 -28.39
N ARG A 275 -6.34 12.58 -27.54
CA ARG A 275 -7.54 11.83 -27.97
C ARG A 275 -8.39 12.60 -28.99
N LEU A 276 -8.42 13.92 -28.90
CA LEU A 276 -9.19 14.78 -29.80
C LEU A 276 -8.53 14.92 -31.19
N LEU A 277 -7.20 15.03 -31.23
CA LEU A 277 -6.43 15.43 -32.41
C LEU A 277 -5.68 14.30 -33.10
N ARG A 278 -5.39 13.18 -32.42
CA ARG A 278 -4.58 12.08 -32.96
C ARG A 278 -5.08 11.52 -34.30
N THR A 279 -6.40 11.48 -34.52
CA THR A 279 -7.01 11.01 -35.79
C THR A 279 -7.11 12.09 -36.86
N LYS A 280 -6.55 13.28 -36.61
CA LYS A 280 -6.66 14.47 -37.47
C LYS A 280 -5.30 15.16 -37.65
N LEU A 281 -4.20 14.43 -37.42
CA LEU A 281 -2.87 15.01 -37.48
C LEU A 281 -2.51 15.45 -38.91
N THR A 282 -2.90 14.69 -39.94
CA THR A 282 -2.71 15.08 -41.35
C THR A 282 -3.45 16.38 -41.69
N PRO A 283 -4.78 16.53 -41.46
CA PRO A 283 -5.48 17.81 -41.64
C PRO A 283 -4.83 19.00 -40.91
N ILE A 284 -4.34 18.77 -39.69
CA ILE A 284 -3.64 19.80 -38.91
C ILE A 284 -2.30 20.17 -39.56
N TYR A 285 -1.51 19.18 -39.97
CA TYR A 285 -0.23 19.37 -40.65
C TYR A 285 -0.39 20.13 -41.96
N THR A 286 -1.43 19.80 -42.75
CA THR A 286 -1.73 20.49 -44.01
C THR A 286 -2.20 21.92 -43.78
N ALA A 287 -3.06 22.15 -42.78
CA ALA A 287 -3.59 23.48 -42.46
C ALA A 287 -2.49 24.47 -42.02
N MET A 288 -1.39 23.99 -41.43
CA MET A 288 -0.27 24.85 -41.00
C MET A 288 0.56 25.45 -42.16
N GLY A 289 0.41 24.94 -43.40
CA GLY A 289 1.02 25.53 -44.59
C GLY A 289 2.55 25.67 -44.53
N THR A 290 3.10 26.72 -45.14
CA THR A 290 4.55 27.04 -45.19
C THR A 290 4.92 28.24 -44.31
N SER A 291 4.03 28.66 -43.40
CA SER A 291 4.28 29.80 -42.52
C SER A 291 5.52 29.58 -41.64
N LYS A 292 6.47 30.52 -41.68
CA LYS A 292 7.69 30.48 -40.86
C LYS A 292 7.38 30.42 -39.36
N VAL A 293 6.35 31.13 -38.90
CA VAL A 293 5.92 31.15 -37.48
C VAL A 293 5.37 29.81 -37.03
N LEU A 294 4.68 29.08 -37.91
CA LEU A 294 4.09 27.77 -37.60
C LEU A 294 5.05 26.60 -37.84
N SER A 295 6.23 26.85 -38.42
CA SER A 295 7.22 25.81 -38.77
C SER A 295 7.62 24.90 -37.59
N PRO A 296 7.91 25.42 -36.37
CA PRO A 296 8.26 24.56 -35.23
C PRO A 296 7.12 23.61 -34.83
N PHE A 297 5.89 24.13 -34.83
CA PHE A 297 4.68 23.35 -34.53
C PHE A 297 4.43 22.28 -35.59
N LYS A 298 4.54 22.66 -36.87
CA LYS A 298 4.39 21.76 -38.01
C LYS A 298 5.41 20.63 -37.99
N PHE A 299 6.67 20.92 -37.63
CA PHE A 299 7.72 19.91 -37.49
C PHE A 299 7.33 18.85 -36.45
N ILE A 300 6.90 19.28 -35.25
CA ILE A 300 6.50 18.37 -34.18
C ILE A 300 5.26 17.56 -34.57
N VAL A 301 4.22 18.19 -35.12
CA VAL A 301 3.03 17.48 -35.62
C VAL A 301 3.43 16.46 -36.70
N GLY A 302 4.36 16.83 -37.59
CA GLY A 302 4.91 15.94 -38.61
C GLY A 302 5.55 14.68 -38.03
N ARG A 303 6.28 14.79 -36.90
CA ARG A 303 6.84 13.64 -36.18
C ARG A 303 5.77 12.78 -35.50
N LEU A 304 4.57 13.29 -35.25
CA LEU A 304 3.47 12.54 -34.65
C LEU A 304 2.54 11.88 -35.68
N LEU A 305 2.65 12.21 -36.97
CA LEU A 305 1.79 11.67 -38.04
C LEU A 305 1.75 10.14 -38.06
N PHE A 306 2.84 9.47 -37.69
CA PHE A 306 2.84 8.00 -37.62
C PHE A 306 1.78 7.46 -36.65
N LEU A 307 1.47 8.16 -35.55
CA LEU A 307 0.45 7.76 -34.58
C LEU A 307 -0.98 7.90 -35.12
N GLU A 308 -1.21 8.64 -36.20
CA GLU A 308 -2.53 8.77 -36.84
C GLU A 308 -3.04 7.43 -37.39
N ARG A 309 -2.14 6.51 -37.73
CA ARG A 309 -2.48 5.13 -38.14
C ARG A 309 -2.78 4.27 -36.93
N SER A 310 -3.92 3.57 -36.95
CA SER A 310 -4.39 2.77 -35.81
C SER A 310 -3.44 1.64 -35.45
N GLU A 311 -2.75 1.06 -36.42
CA GLU A 311 -1.74 0.01 -36.22
C GLU A 311 -0.54 0.51 -35.40
N ASN A 312 -0.01 1.70 -35.72
CA ASN A 312 1.09 2.31 -34.98
C ASN A 312 0.66 2.76 -33.59
N TYR A 313 -0.58 3.22 -33.43
CA TYR A 313 -1.12 3.53 -32.11
C TYR A 313 -1.21 2.28 -31.22
N LEU A 314 -1.54 1.13 -31.80
CA LEU A 314 -1.52 -0.15 -31.07
C LEU A 314 -0.08 -0.58 -30.72
N LEU A 315 0.92 -0.27 -31.55
CA LEU A 315 2.34 -0.53 -31.21
C LEU A 315 2.78 0.20 -29.94
N LEU A 316 2.29 1.43 -29.70
CA LEU A 316 2.58 2.16 -28.46
C LEU A 316 2.15 1.36 -27.22
N TYR A 317 1.00 0.70 -27.25
CA TYR A 317 0.55 -0.12 -26.12
C TYR A 317 1.41 -1.36 -25.91
N ASN A 318 1.91 -1.95 -26.99
CA ASN A 318 2.84 -3.08 -26.93
C ASN A 318 4.19 -2.62 -26.35
N LEU A 319 4.68 -1.44 -26.73
CA LEU A 319 5.89 -0.86 -26.12
C LEU A 319 5.70 -0.67 -24.61
N ASN A 320 4.61 -0.05 -24.18
CA ASN A 320 4.31 0.15 -22.76
C ASN A 320 4.16 -1.19 -22.02
N PHE A 321 3.61 -2.22 -22.68
CA PHE A 321 3.53 -3.58 -22.15
C PHE A 321 4.92 -4.18 -21.93
N LEU A 322 5.85 -3.99 -22.88
CA LEU A 322 7.24 -4.43 -22.72
C LEU A 322 7.94 -3.68 -21.58
N VAL A 323 7.74 -2.37 -21.45
CA VAL A 323 8.27 -1.58 -20.33
C VAL A 323 7.75 -2.11 -19.00
N ALA A 324 6.45 -2.35 -18.88
CA ALA A 324 5.84 -2.92 -17.69
C ALA A 324 6.41 -4.32 -17.38
N LEU A 325 6.58 -5.17 -18.40
CA LEU A 325 7.18 -6.50 -18.26
C LEU A 325 8.63 -6.43 -17.77
N VAL A 326 9.45 -5.51 -18.32
CA VAL A 326 10.84 -5.32 -17.87
C VAL A 326 10.88 -4.90 -16.41
N ILE A 327 10.04 -3.96 -15.99
CA ILE A 327 9.95 -3.54 -14.58
C ILE A 327 9.59 -4.74 -13.70
N ILE A 328 8.55 -5.50 -14.05
CA ILE A 328 8.12 -6.69 -13.30
C ILE A 328 9.24 -7.72 -13.18
N VAL A 329 9.93 -8.04 -14.28
CA VAL A 329 11.01 -9.04 -14.29
C VAL A 329 12.18 -8.57 -13.45
N VAL A 330 12.67 -7.34 -13.66
CA VAL A 330 13.80 -6.78 -12.91
C VAL A 330 13.47 -6.71 -11.41
N SER A 331 12.27 -6.28 -11.03
CA SER A 331 11.86 -6.22 -9.63
C SER A 331 11.68 -7.61 -9.01
N THR A 332 11.17 -8.59 -9.76
CA THR A 332 11.06 -9.98 -9.29
C THR A 332 12.44 -10.61 -9.07
N VAL A 333 13.35 -10.46 -10.02
CA VAL A 333 14.74 -10.96 -9.88
C VAL A 333 15.45 -10.22 -8.75
N GLY A 334 15.36 -8.90 -8.69
CA GLY A 334 15.94 -8.12 -7.61
C GLY A 334 15.41 -8.51 -6.23
N SER A 335 14.14 -8.88 -6.13
CA SER A 335 13.55 -9.39 -4.87
C SER A 335 14.14 -10.73 -4.44
N ILE A 336 14.46 -11.61 -5.40
CA ILE A 336 15.04 -12.93 -5.16
C ILE A 336 16.55 -12.83 -4.90
N GLU A 337 17.26 -11.93 -5.57
CA GLU A 337 18.72 -11.78 -5.48
C GLU A 337 19.16 -10.74 -4.44
N GLY A 338 18.23 -9.94 -3.89
CA GLY A 338 18.55 -8.88 -2.92
C GLY A 338 19.12 -7.62 -3.55
N TRP A 339 18.76 -7.30 -4.80
CA TRP A 339 19.17 -6.06 -5.46
C TRP A 339 18.35 -4.86 -4.96
N PRO A 340 18.87 -3.62 -5.11
CA PRO A 340 18.08 -2.42 -4.88
C PRO A 340 16.80 -2.42 -5.73
N LEU A 341 15.66 -2.17 -5.10
CA LEU A 341 14.36 -2.15 -5.75
C LEU A 341 13.88 -0.72 -5.99
N LEU A 342 13.13 -0.53 -7.08
CA LEU A 342 12.33 0.69 -7.28
C LEU A 342 11.32 0.84 -6.15
N ASN A 343 10.80 2.06 -5.98
CA ASN A 343 9.63 2.26 -5.14
C ASN A 343 8.48 1.35 -5.63
N GLY A 344 7.63 0.86 -4.73
CA GLY A 344 6.66 -0.17 -5.09
C GLY A 344 5.44 0.36 -5.87
N ILE A 345 5.17 1.67 -5.89
CA ILE A 345 4.07 2.26 -6.68
C ILE A 345 4.26 2.00 -8.18
N PRO A 346 5.40 2.34 -8.82
CA PRO A 346 5.59 2.05 -10.24
C PRO A 346 5.61 0.54 -10.55
N ILE A 347 6.05 -0.31 -9.62
CA ILE A 347 5.96 -1.77 -9.74
C ILE A 347 4.50 -2.21 -9.79
N LEU A 348 3.68 -1.75 -8.83
CA LEU A 348 2.26 -2.06 -8.76
C LEU A 348 1.50 -1.57 -10.00
N LEU A 349 1.74 -0.33 -10.44
CA LEU A 349 1.16 0.23 -11.66
C LEU A 349 1.57 -0.56 -12.91
N SER A 350 2.81 -1.07 -12.96
CA SER A 350 3.28 -1.94 -14.05
C SER A 350 2.51 -3.26 -14.09
N PHE A 351 2.25 -3.89 -12.95
CA PHE A 351 1.39 -5.07 -12.87
C PHE A 351 -0.02 -4.78 -13.40
N PHE A 352 -0.65 -3.67 -12.97
CA PHE A 352 -1.98 -3.34 -13.47
C PHE A 352 -2.01 -3.11 -14.98
N TYR A 353 -1.01 -2.40 -15.52
CA TYR A 353 -0.89 -2.23 -16.96
C TYR A 353 -0.74 -3.59 -17.66
N PHE A 354 0.17 -4.43 -17.17
CA PHE A 354 0.45 -5.76 -17.71
C PHE A 354 -0.82 -6.63 -17.76
N TYR A 355 -1.48 -6.80 -16.62
CA TYR A 355 -2.69 -7.62 -16.50
C TYR A 355 -3.84 -7.11 -17.34
N TYR A 356 -4.12 -5.80 -17.25
CA TYR A 356 -5.18 -5.20 -18.05
C TYR A 356 -4.91 -5.37 -19.54
N PHE A 357 -3.68 -5.12 -20.00
CA PHE A 357 -3.33 -5.25 -21.41
C PHE A 357 -3.52 -6.69 -21.93
N VAL A 358 -3.12 -7.71 -21.16
CA VAL A 358 -3.34 -9.12 -21.50
C VAL A 358 -4.83 -9.43 -21.62
N LEU A 359 -5.61 -9.11 -20.59
CA LEU A 359 -7.06 -9.39 -20.56
C LEU A 359 -7.82 -8.63 -21.66
N ALA A 360 -7.51 -7.35 -21.86
CA ALA A 360 -8.14 -6.53 -22.89
C ALA A 360 -7.78 -7.00 -24.30
N SER A 361 -6.55 -7.47 -24.52
CA SER A 361 -6.11 -8.03 -25.80
C SER A 361 -6.80 -9.36 -26.12
N LEU A 362 -6.93 -10.25 -25.13
CA LEU A 362 -7.67 -11.51 -25.26
C LEU A 362 -9.16 -11.25 -25.52
N GLY A 363 -9.78 -10.35 -24.76
CA GLY A 363 -11.17 -9.93 -24.94
C GLY A 363 -11.41 -9.36 -26.34
N LYS A 364 -10.55 -8.44 -26.80
CA LYS A 364 -10.59 -7.91 -28.16
C LYS A 364 -10.54 -9.03 -29.20
N TYR A 365 -9.59 -9.97 -29.06
CA TYR A 365 -9.43 -11.06 -30.02
C TYR A 365 -10.68 -11.96 -30.07
N PHE A 366 -11.29 -12.27 -28.92
CA PHE A 366 -12.53 -13.05 -28.84
C PHE A 366 -13.69 -12.39 -29.60
N PHE A 367 -13.95 -11.11 -29.36
CA PHE A 367 -15.04 -10.40 -30.04
C PHE A 367 -14.79 -10.27 -31.56
N VAL A 368 -13.55 -9.99 -31.96
CA VAL A 368 -13.18 -9.93 -33.40
C VAL A 368 -13.34 -11.29 -34.07
N THR A 369 -12.95 -12.38 -33.40
CA THR A 369 -13.12 -13.74 -33.92
C THR A 369 -14.59 -14.04 -34.19
N LYS A 370 -15.49 -13.66 -33.27
CA LYS A 370 -16.94 -13.79 -33.46
C LYS A 370 -17.40 -12.99 -34.69
N LYS A 371 -16.99 -11.73 -34.79
CA LYS A 371 -17.41 -10.82 -35.87
C LYS A 371 -16.95 -11.26 -37.25
N LEU A 372 -15.72 -11.76 -37.36
CA LEU A 372 -15.10 -12.18 -38.62
C LEU A 372 -15.18 -13.69 -38.87
N ASN A 373 -15.95 -14.42 -38.06
CA ASN A 373 -16.07 -15.88 -38.10
C ASN A 373 -14.72 -16.63 -38.18
N LEU A 374 -13.76 -16.22 -37.34
CA LEU A 374 -12.38 -16.75 -37.37
C LEU A 374 -12.18 -18.02 -36.54
N PHE A 375 -13.26 -18.62 -36.02
CA PHE A 375 -13.22 -19.80 -35.15
C PHE A 375 -12.49 -21.01 -35.79
N GLY A 376 -12.50 -21.11 -37.13
CA GLY A 376 -11.80 -22.16 -37.86
C GLY A 376 -10.28 -21.97 -38.00
N THR A 377 -9.74 -20.78 -37.70
CA THR A 377 -8.33 -20.46 -37.95
C THR A 377 -7.38 -21.21 -37.01
N GLN A 378 -6.19 -21.57 -37.49
CA GLN A 378 -5.14 -22.20 -36.66
C GLN A 378 -4.80 -21.35 -35.43
N LEU A 379 -4.71 -20.03 -35.60
CA LEU A 379 -4.42 -19.10 -34.50
C LEU A 379 -5.48 -19.15 -33.40
N TYR A 380 -6.77 -19.13 -33.76
CA TYR A 380 -7.85 -19.23 -32.78
C TYR A 380 -7.80 -20.57 -32.04
N LYS A 381 -7.64 -21.67 -32.78
CA LYS A 381 -7.50 -23.00 -32.18
C LYS A 381 -6.32 -23.05 -31.20
N THR A 382 -5.16 -22.52 -31.56
CA THR A 382 -3.99 -22.46 -30.67
C THR A 382 -4.25 -21.63 -29.41
N ILE A 383 -4.83 -20.43 -29.55
CA ILE A 383 -5.15 -19.56 -28.39
C ILE A 383 -6.21 -20.22 -27.50
N PHE A 384 -7.27 -20.77 -28.08
CA PHE A 384 -8.34 -21.44 -27.36
C PHE A 384 -7.85 -22.69 -26.64
N ILE A 385 -7.03 -23.52 -27.29
CA ILE A 385 -6.38 -24.67 -26.66
C ILE A 385 -5.45 -24.20 -25.54
N ALA A 386 -4.64 -23.17 -25.76
CA ALA A 386 -3.75 -22.63 -24.72
C ALA A 386 -4.53 -22.10 -23.50
N LEU A 387 -5.63 -21.37 -23.72
CA LEU A 387 -6.53 -20.93 -22.65
C LEU A 387 -7.21 -22.10 -21.96
N GLY A 388 -7.67 -23.10 -22.72
CA GLY A 388 -8.26 -24.33 -22.19
C GLY A 388 -7.26 -25.11 -21.35
N VAL A 389 -5.98 -25.16 -21.75
CA VAL A 389 -4.89 -25.73 -20.95
C VAL A 389 -4.70 -24.90 -19.68
N ILE A 390 -4.58 -23.57 -19.75
CA ILE A 390 -4.43 -22.72 -18.56
C ILE A 390 -5.60 -22.91 -17.58
N VAL A 391 -6.83 -22.91 -18.07
CA VAL A 391 -8.04 -23.17 -17.27
C VAL A 391 -8.00 -24.59 -16.70
N GLY A 392 -7.61 -25.59 -17.50
CA GLY A 392 -7.42 -26.96 -17.05
C GLY A 392 -6.38 -27.07 -15.93
N LEU A 393 -5.23 -26.41 -16.06
CA LEU A 393 -4.19 -26.34 -15.03
C LEU A 393 -4.71 -25.64 -13.76
N PHE A 394 -5.51 -24.59 -13.91
CA PHE A 394 -6.16 -23.91 -12.78
C PHE A 394 -7.17 -24.83 -12.08
N VAL A 395 -8.04 -25.50 -12.83
CA VAL A 395 -8.98 -26.50 -12.30
C VAL A 395 -8.23 -27.63 -11.60
N ILE A 396 -7.18 -28.19 -12.20
CA ILE A 396 -6.32 -29.18 -11.56
C ILE A 396 -5.74 -28.61 -10.26
N THR A 397 -5.26 -27.38 -10.25
CA THR A 397 -4.69 -26.75 -9.04
C THR A 397 -5.72 -26.61 -7.91
N PHE A 398 -6.99 -26.34 -8.24
CA PHE A 398 -8.06 -26.18 -7.24
C PHE A 398 -8.66 -27.51 -6.77
N PHE A 399 -8.75 -28.51 -7.64
CA PHE A 399 -9.44 -29.77 -7.34
C PHE A 399 -8.50 -30.94 -7.07
N ALA A 400 -7.27 -30.93 -7.60
CA ALA A 400 -6.29 -31.95 -7.26
C ALA A 400 -5.59 -31.58 -5.95
N PRO A 401 -5.37 -32.53 -5.03
CA PRO A 401 -4.64 -32.31 -3.78
C PRO A 401 -3.14 -32.22 -4.05
N VAL A 402 -2.73 -31.28 -4.92
CA VAL A 402 -1.32 -31.03 -5.23
C VAL A 402 -0.73 -30.26 -4.05
N GLU A 403 0.03 -30.97 -3.22
CA GLU A 403 0.68 -30.37 -2.07
C GLU A 403 1.70 -29.29 -2.51
N VAL A 404 1.41 -28.03 -2.20
CA VAL A 404 2.34 -26.92 -2.42
C VAL A 404 3.25 -26.76 -1.20
N LYS A 405 4.54 -27.06 -1.35
CA LYS A 405 5.55 -26.95 -0.27
C LYS A 405 6.24 -25.59 -0.19
N THR A 406 5.79 -24.60 -0.97
CA THR A 406 6.51 -23.33 -1.07
C THR A 406 6.51 -22.50 0.21
N HIS A 407 5.45 -22.64 1.01
CA HIS A 407 5.32 -21.96 2.30
C HIS A 407 5.81 -22.83 3.47
N GLN A 408 6.42 -23.97 3.18
CA GLN A 408 6.92 -24.90 4.17
C GLN A 408 8.26 -24.39 4.72
N LEU A 409 8.34 -24.29 6.05
CA LEU A 409 9.59 -23.97 6.73
C LEU A 409 10.55 -25.16 6.72
N ASP A 410 11.84 -24.84 6.76
CA ASP A 410 12.90 -25.83 6.93
C ASP A 410 12.96 -26.32 8.37
N LEU A 411 13.29 -27.59 8.54
CA LEU A 411 13.56 -28.20 9.83
C LEU A 411 15.06 -28.46 9.97
N VAL A 412 15.60 -28.18 11.14
CA VAL A 412 17.00 -28.46 11.52
C VAL A 412 17.00 -29.34 12.75
N LYS A 413 18.15 -29.97 13.06
CA LYS A 413 18.27 -30.74 14.29
C LYS A 413 18.16 -29.80 15.49
N ASN A 414 17.56 -30.29 16.55
CA ASN A 414 17.52 -29.55 17.80
C ASN A 414 18.92 -29.37 18.37
N SER A 415 19.08 -28.37 19.21
CA SER A 415 20.37 -28.10 19.84
C SER A 415 20.73 -29.22 20.81
N LYS A 416 22.01 -29.58 20.85
CA LYS A 416 22.53 -30.57 21.81
C LYS A 416 22.97 -29.94 23.14
N SER A 417 23.06 -28.61 23.19
CA SER A 417 23.58 -27.85 24.33
C SER A 417 22.72 -26.60 24.56
N GLU A 418 21.42 -26.83 24.73
CA GLU A 418 20.43 -25.79 25.04
C GLU A 418 20.65 -25.24 26.45
N ILE A 419 20.22 -24.01 26.68
CA ILE A 419 20.07 -23.51 28.05
C ILE A 419 18.79 -24.14 28.62
N THR A 420 18.96 -24.99 29.63
CA THR A 420 17.85 -25.65 30.32
C THR A 420 17.07 -24.65 31.17
N GLU A 421 15.82 -25.00 31.47
CA GLU A 421 14.97 -24.26 32.40
C GLU A 421 15.67 -24.04 33.74
N THR A 422 16.29 -25.08 34.30
CA THR A 422 17.05 -24.98 35.55
C THR A 422 18.18 -23.97 35.46
N ALA A 423 19.00 -24.03 34.40
CA ALA A 423 20.13 -23.10 34.24
C ALA A 423 19.65 -21.65 34.08
N PHE A 424 18.57 -21.43 33.34
CA PHE A 424 17.97 -20.11 33.16
C PHE A 424 17.39 -19.58 34.49
N ILE A 425 16.61 -20.39 35.20
CA ILE A 425 16.03 -20.02 36.49
C ILE A 425 17.12 -19.76 37.54
N ASP A 426 18.18 -20.57 37.58
CA ASP A 426 19.30 -20.35 38.50
C ASP A 426 20.02 -19.03 38.21
N SER A 427 20.14 -18.64 36.94
CA SER A 427 20.68 -17.32 36.58
C SER A 427 19.79 -16.17 37.07
N LEU A 428 18.47 -16.36 37.16
CA LEU A 428 17.54 -15.39 37.74
C LEU A 428 17.62 -15.35 39.27
N ARG A 429 17.77 -16.51 39.92
CA ARG A 429 17.93 -16.62 41.38
C ARG A 429 19.24 -15.99 41.85
N ALA A 430 20.29 -16.02 41.02
CA ALA A 430 21.58 -15.42 41.30
C ALA A 430 21.58 -13.87 41.19
N LYS A 431 20.49 -13.27 40.70
CA LYS A 431 20.36 -11.82 40.61
C LYS A 431 19.97 -11.25 41.96
N ASP A 432 20.79 -10.36 42.50
CA ASP A 432 20.50 -9.59 43.71
C ASP A 432 19.60 -8.36 43.43
N ASP A 433 19.20 -8.16 42.17
CA ASP A 433 18.33 -7.07 41.76
C ASP A 433 16.95 -7.20 42.42
N ASN A 434 16.43 -6.07 42.91
CA ASN A 434 15.12 -6.01 43.56
C ASN A 434 13.98 -5.88 42.56
N THR A 435 14.27 -5.52 41.31
CA THR A 435 13.29 -5.35 40.25
C THR A 435 13.61 -6.29 39.10
N LEU A 436 12.63 -7.04 38.63
CA LEU A 436 12.72 -7.86 37.43
C LEU A 436 11.68 -7.42 36.39
N PHE A 437 12.04 -7.52 35.12
CA PHE A 437 11.26 -6.94 34.04
C PHE A 437 10.65 -8.00 33.10
N PHE A 438 9.49 -7.68 32.56
CA PHE A 438 8.91 -8.31 31.38
C PHE A 438 8.73 -7.26 30.31
N ILE A 439 9.17 -7.54 29.07
CA ILE A 439 8.99 -6.62 27.95
C ILE A 439 8.06 -7.26 26.92
N ALA A 440 6.90 -6.62 26.73
CA ALA A 440 5.92 -6.92 25.71
C ALA A 440 5.98 -5.89 24.58
N SER A 441 5.74 -6.29 23.34
CA SER A 441 5.69 -5.35 22.21
C SER A 441 4.58 -5.66 21.21
N HIS A 442 3.83 -4.60 20.90
CA HIS A 442 2.67 -4.64 20.02
C HIS A 442 3.01 -4.93 18.56
N GLY A 443 2.02 -5.47 17.85
CA GLY A 443 2.06 -5.60 16.41
C GLY A 443 1.84 -4.29 15.65
N GLY A 444 2.13 -4.32 14.34
CA GLY A 444 1.98 -3.15 13.47
C GLY A 444 3.02 -3.02 12.36
N GLY A 445 3.48 -4.14 11.79
CA GLY A 445 4.38 -4.14 10.63
C GLY A 445 5.77 -3.53 10.90
N LEU A 446 6.35 -2.89 9.90
CA LEU A 446 7.69 -2.29 10.02
C LEU A 446 7.68 -1.10 11.00
N LYS A 447 6.57 -0.37 11.11
CA LYS A 447 6.40 0.70 12.11
C LYS A 447 6.63 0.18 13.54
N ALA A 448 5.92 -0.89 13.91
CA ALA A 448 6.07 -1.52 15.23
C ALA A 448 7.49 -2.06 15.46
N ASN A 449 8.08 -2.69 14.45
CA ASN A 449 9.46 -3.17 14.49
C ASN A 449 10.45 -2.03 14.79
N VAL A 450 10.41 -0.95 14.00
CA VAL A 450 11.31 0.19 14.16
C VAL A 450 11.07 0.90 15.49
N TRP A 451 9.82 1.05 15.92
CA TRP A 451 9.49 1.60 17.24
C TRP A 451 10.10 0.76 18.38
N THR A 452 9.88 -0.56 18.34
CA THR A 452 10.44 -1.51 19.31
C THR A 452 11.96 -1.43 19.39
N LEU A 453 12.63 -1.48 18.24
CA LEU A 453 14.09 -1.39 18.16
C LEU A 453 14.62 -0.10 18.80
N ASN A 454 13.98 1.05 18.51
CA ASN A 454 14.40 2.34 19.04
C ASN A 454 14.11 2.51 20.53
N VAL A 455 12.96 2.03 21.02
CA VAL A 455 12.62 2.05 22.46
C VAL A 455 13.58 1.18 23.24
N VAL A 456 13.77 -0.08 22.82
CA VAL A 456 14.67 -1.01 23.52
C VAL A 456 16.11 -0.49 23.51
N ASN A 457 16.62 0.01 22.38
CA ASN A 457 17.98 0.57 22.33
C ASN A 457 18.13 1.82 23.21
N THR A 458 17.12 2.68 23.25
CA THR A 458 17.12 3.89 24.10
C THR A 458 17.19 3.51 25.57
N LEU A 459 16.28 2.63 26.03
CA LEU A 459 16.27 2.17 27.41
C LEU A 459 17.56 1.41 27.77
N GLN A 460 18.07 0.57 26.87
CA GLN A 460 19.36 -0.11 27.05
C GLN A 460 20.51 0.87 27.19
N LYS A 461 20.55 1.91 26.35
CA LYS A 461 21.57 2.95 26.41
C LYS A 461 21.50 3.71 27.74
N ASN A 462 20.31 4.15 28.15
CA ASN A 462 20.16 4.94 29.37
C ASN A 462 20.48 4.12 30.62
N THR A 463 20.13 2.84 30.62
CA THR A 463 20.37 1.93 31.76
C THR A 463 21.75 1.26 31.73
N GLN A 464 22.58 1.60 30.74
CA GLN A 464 23.91 1.00 30.50
C GLN A 464 23.86 -0.53 30.38
N GLY A 465 22.81 -1.06 29.74
CA GLY A 465 22.58 -2.48 29.50
C GLY A 465 21.78 -3.19 30.59
N ARG A 466 21.64 -2.60 31.79
CA ARG A 466 21.02 -3.26 32.95
C ARG A 466 19.57 -3.69 32.74
N LEU A 467 18.78 -2.98 31.91
CA LEU A 467 17.39 -3.35 31.66
C LEU A 467 17.26 -4.81 31.18
N LEU A 468 17.98 -5.21 30.13
CA LEU A 468 17.93 -6.57 29.59
C LEU A 468 18.64 -7.56 30.50
N ASP A 469 19.63 -7.14 31.30
CA ASP A 469 20.18 -8.01 32.33
C ASP A 469 19.13 -8.35 33.41
N GLN A 470 18.22 -7.43 33.73
CA GLN A 470 17.15 -7.64 34.72
C GLN A 470 15.83 -8.12 34.10
N THR A 471 15.75 -8.35 32.78
CA THR A 471 14.52 -8.78 32.10
C THR A 471 14.42 -10.29 32.03
N ILE A 472 13.29 -10.86 32.47
CA ILE A 472 13.01 -12.30 32.44
C ILE A 472 12.63 -12.76 31.02
N ALA A 473 11.73 -12.04 30.35
CA ALA A 473 11.22 -12.45 29.05
C ALA A 473 10.90 -11.27 28.12
N LEU A 474 11.18 -11.50 26.85
CA LEU A 474 10.78 -10.68 25.71
C LEU A 474 9.68 -11.43 24.96
N SER A 475 8.50 -10.83 24.86
CA SER A 475 7.37 -11.36 24.12
C SER A 475 6.79 -10.28 23.23
N GLY A 476 6.32 -10.64 22.05
CA GLY A 476 5.66 -9.66 21.19
C GLY A 476 4.72 -10.33 20.22
N ALA A 477 4.01 -9.51 19.45
CA ALA A 477 3.22 -9.93 18.30
C ALA A 477 3.72 -9.25 17.02
N SER A 478 3.56 -9.91 15.87
CA SER A 478 3.79 -9.29 14.57
C SER A 478 5.16 -8.58 14.42
N GLY A 479 5.12 -7.30 14.02
CA GLY A 479 6.24 -6.39 13.96
C GLY A 479 6.96 -6.17 15.30
N GLY A 480 6.26 -6.25 16.43
CA GLY A 480 6.84 -6.20 17.78
C GLY A 480 7.71 -7.43 18.07
N SER A 481 7.22 -8.65 17.78
CA SER A 481 8.05 -9.87 17.89
C SER A 481 9.27 -9.79 16.98
N LEU A 482 9.06 -9.31 15.75
CA LEU A 482 10.15 -9.10 14.79
C LEU A 482 11.18 -8.13 15.38
N GLY A 483 10.76 -6.98 15.92
CA GLY A 483 11.66 -6.02 16.56
C GLY A 483 12.48 -6.60 17.71
N LEU A 484 11.85 -7.35 18.61
CA LEU A 484 12.54 -8.01 19.73
C LEU A 484 13.54 -9.09 19.24
N ALA A 485 13.17 -9.86 18.22
CA ALA A 485 14.04 -10.87 17.63
C ALA A 485 15.22 -10.26 16.84
N LEU A 486 14.98 -9.17 16.12
CA LEU A 486 16.06 -8.44 15.45
C LEU A 486 16.99 -7.78 16.48
N TYR A 487 16.46 -7.23 17.57
CA TYR A 487 17.28 -6.69 18.66
C TYR A 487 18.14 -7.78 19.30
N THR A 488 17.60 -8.99 19.49
CA THR A 488 18.37 -10.16 19.98
C THR A 488 19.56 -10.46 19.06
N GLY A 489 19.36 -10.42 17.73
CA GLY A 489 20.45 -10.57 16.76
C GLY A 489 21.46 -9.40 16.81
N LEU A 490 20.99 -8.17 16.94
CA LEU A 490 21.86 -6.99 17.08
C LEU A 490 22.72 -7.05 18.35
N TYR A 491 22.15 -7.51 19.47
CA TYR A 491 22.85 -7.74 20.73
C TYR A 491 23.86 -8.89 20.63
N LYS A 492 23.47 -10.02 20.02
CA LYS A 492 24.38 -11.13 19.73
C LYS A 492 25.65 -10.65 19.01
N GLU A 493 25.49 -9.82 17.99
CA GLU A 493 26.61 -9.31 17.20
C GLU A 493 27.41 -8.23 17.96
N ASN A 494 26.74 -7.28 18.61
CA ASN A 494 27.37 -6.03 19.07
C ASN A 494 27.39 -5.83 20.60
N GLY A 495 26.81 -6.73 21.38
CA GLY A 495 26.71 -6.64 22.84
C GLY A 495 26.05 -5.34 23.28
N THR A 496 26.76 -4.56 24.09
CA THR A 496 26.30 -3.28 24.65
C THR A 496 26.81 -2.05 23.86
N ASP A 497 27.30 -2.21 22.63
CA ASP A 497 27.60 -1.08 21.75
C ASP A 497 26.32 -0.49 21.13
N PHE A 498 25.59 0.27 21.95
CA PHE A 498 24.30 0.86 21.59
C PHE A 498 24.38 1.85 20.42
N THR A 499 25.55 2.44 20.17
CA THR A 499 25.75 3.37 19.04
C THR A 499 25.83 2.60 17.73
N LYS A 500 26.55 1.46 17.71
CA LYS A 500 26.61 0.58 16.54
C LYS A 500 25.28 -0.12 16.30
N ILE A 501 24.58 -0.52 17.36
CA ILE A 501 23.21 -1.04 17.27
C ILE A 501 22.29 0.02 16.65
N GLN A 502 22.33 1.28 17.11
CA GLN A 502 21.51 2.35 16.53
C GLN A 502 21.75 2.53 15.03
N LYS A 503 23.02 2.54 14.60
CA LYS A 503 23.34 2.64 13.16
C LYS A 503 22.71 1.51 12.37
N LYS A 504 22.76 0.26 12.87
CA LYS A 504 22.11 -0.88 12.21
C LYS A 504 20.58 -0.77 12.21
N ILE A 505 19.97 -0.28 13.30
CA ILE A 505 18.53 0.02 13.35
C ILE A 505 18.15 1.03 12.26
N ASP A 506 18.95 2.09 12.10
CA ASP A 506 18.72 3.12 11.08
C ASP A 506 18.79 2.55 9.65
N HIS A 507 19.75 1.65 9.40
CA HIS A 507 19.85 0.94 8.12
C HIS A 507 18.66 0.01 7.88
N LEU A 508 18.26 -0.80 8.88
CA LEU A 508 17.11 -1.70 8.80
C LEU A 508 15.80 -0.96 8.55
N ALA A 509 15.61 0.19 9.18
CA ALA A 509 14.40 1.01 9.03
C ALA A 509 14.24 1.60 7.62
N ALA A 510 15.35 1.85 6.91
CA ALA A 510 15.36 2.44 5.57
C ALA A 510 15.19 1.43 4.42
N GLN A 511 15.13 0.13 4.73
CA GLN A 511 15.03 -0.93 3.71
C GLN A 511 13.63 -0.99 3.07
N ASN A 512 13.60 -1.32 1.78
CA ASN A 512 12.37 -1.39 0.98
C ASN A 512 11.78 -2.80 0.92
N TYR A 513 11.15 -3.25 2.02
CA TYR A 513 10.50 -4.56 2.09
C TYR A 513 9.18 -4.61 1.30
N THR A 514 8.51 -3.47 1.13
CA THR A 514 7.24 -3.39 0.39
C THR A 514 7.39 -3.74 -1.09
N SER A 515 8.40 -3.20 -1.77
CA SER A 515 8.62 -3.51 -3.18
C SER A 515 8.89 -4.99 -3.41
N LEU A 516 9.58 -5.64 -2.47
CA LEU A 516 9.78 -7.09 -2.48
C LEU A 516 8.44 -7.82 -2.39
N ASP A 517 7.60 -7.46 -1.42
CA ASP A 517 6.29 -8.07 -1.23
C ASP A 517 5.39 -7.89 -2.45
N LEU A 518 5.32 -6.69 -3.02
CA LEU A 518 4.49 -6.40 -4.20
C LEU A 518 4.97 -7.17 -5.43
N SER A 519 6.29 -7.18 -5.68
CA SER A 519 6.89 -7.88 -6.82
C SER A 519 6.61 -9.38 -6.78
N LEU A 520 6.75 -10.00 -5.62
CA LEU A 520 6.53 -11.43 -5.47
C LEU A 520 5.04 -11.78 -5.40
N THR A 521 4.22 -11.00 -4.70
CA THR A 521 2.76 -11.25 -4.55
C THR A 521 2.06 -11.22 -5.90
N PHE A 522 2.21 -10.13 -6.65
CA PHE A 522 1.60 -9.99 -7.97
C PHE A 522 2.40 -10.72 -9.06
N GLY A 523 3.63 -11.14 -8.78
CA GLY A 523 4.46 -11.94 -9.67
C GLY A 523 4.46 -13.41 -9.26
N LEU A 524 5.66 -13.92 -8.98
CA LEU A 524 5.97 -15.33 -8.84
C LEU A 524 5.04 -16.09 -7.88
N ASP A 525 4.63 -15.51 -6.75
CA ASP A 525 3.80 -16.18 -5.74
C ASP A 525 2.40 -16.53 -6.24
N SER A 526 1.85 -15.73 -7.16
CA SER A 526 0.54 -15.98 -7.77
C SER A 526 0.57 -17.13 -8.77
N TYR A 527 1.65 -17.26 -9.54
CA TYR A 527 1.72 -18.22 -10.64
C TYR A 527 2.31 -19.57 -10.26
N ARG A 528 3.30 -19.59 -9.35
CA ARG A 528 3.97 -20.84 -8.96
C ARG A 528 3.06 -21.83 -8.24
N LYS A 529 1.87 -21.41 -7.80
CA LYS A 529 0.89 -22.31 -7.18
C LYS A 529 0.20 -23.19 -8.23
N ILE A 530 0.22 -22.79 -9.50
CA ILE A 530 -0.43 -23.50 -10.59
C ILE A 530 0.39 -24.75 -10.93
N TRP A 531 -0.23 -25.93 -10.96
CA TRP A 531 0.42 -27.16 -11.42
C TRP A 531 0.80 -27.06 -12.91
N PRO A 532 1.96 -27.57 -13.38
CA PRO A 532 3.02 -28.28 -12.63
C PRO A 532 4.06 -27.36 -11.97
N PHE A 533 3.92 -26.04 -12.08
CA PHE A 533 4.88 -25.06 -11.54
C PHE A 533 4.98 -25.06 -10.01
N SER A 534 4.01 -25.68 -9.33
CA SER A 534 4.00 -25.90 -7.89
C SER A 534 5.00 -26.95 -7.39
N GLN A 535 5.63 -27.71 -8.31
CA GLN A 535 6.68 -28.66 -7.96
C GLN A 535 8.03 -27.94 -7.76
N ARG A 536 8.87 -28.44 -6.86
CA ARG A 536 10.05 -27.75 -6.29
C ARG A 536 11.03 -27.19 -7.34
N TYR A 537 11.00 -25.86 -7.55
CA TYR A 537 12.04 -25.13 -8.32
C TYR A 537 13.08 -24.42 -7.43
N GLY A 538 13.27 -24.83 -6.17
CA GLY A 538 14.26 -24.21 -5.26
C GLY A 538 13.92 -22.78 -4.78
N LEU A 539 12.86 -22.16 -5.32
CA LEU A 539 12.38 -20.84 -4.95
C LEU A 539 11.56 -20.87 -3.66
N ARG A 540 11.74 -19.85 -2.82
CA ARG A 540 11.10 -19.71 -1.49
C ARG A 540 10.05 -18.60 -1.51
N ASP A 541 9.28 -18.46 -0.44
CA ASP A 541 8.23 -17.45 -0.36
C ASP A 541 8.74 -16.06 0.04
N ARG A 542 7.90 -15.02 -0.15
CA ARG A 542 8.28 -13.64 0.14
C ARG A 542 8.81 -13.41 1.57
N PRO A 543 8.25 -14.01 2.65
CA PRO A 543 8.81 -13.82 3.99
C PRO A 543 10.21 -14.42 4.14
N TYR A 544 10.54 -15.50 3.42
CA TYR A 544 11.92 -16.03 3.40
C TYR A 544 12.91 -15.01 2.86
N TYR A 545 12.61 -14.37 1.72
CA TYR A 545 13.50 -13.37 1.12
C TYR A 545 13.59 -12.10 1.97
N ALA A 546 12.47 -11.67 2.58
CA ALA A 546 12.49 -10.56 3.53
C ALA A 546 13.38 -10.86 4.74
N MET A 547 13.26 -12.06 5.33
CA MET A 547 14.11 -12.48 6.46
C MET A 547 15.59 -12.58 6.07
N ARG A 548 15.90 -12.96 4.84
CA ARG A 548 17.30 -12.98 4.36
C ARG A 548 17.90 -11.57 4.35
N ASN A 549 17.12 -10.58 3.92
CA ASN A 549 17.58 -9.19 3.98
C ASN A 549 17.82 -8.76 5.43
N TYR A 550 16.91 -9.09 6.37
CA TYR A 550 17.13 -8.82 7.80
C TYR A 550 18.40 -9.49 8.35
N GLN A 551 18.63 -10.76 8.02
CA GLN A 551 19.83 -11.50 8.42
C GLN A 551 21.11 -10.84 7.93
N ASN A 552 21.17 -10.56 6.62
CA ASN A 552 22.36 -10.00 5.98
C ASN A 552 22.73 -8.64 6.60
N GLU A 553 21.74 -7.80 6.91
CA GLU A 553 21.95 -6.52 7.59
C GLU A 553 22.41 -6.66 9.05
N ILE A 554 21.83 -7.61 9.80
CA ILE A 554 22.21 -7.85 11.21
C ILE A 554 23.62 -8.44 11.30
N GLU A 555 23.85 -9.54 10.60
CA GLU A 555 25.10 -10.32 10.66
C GLU A 555 26.21 -9.71 9.80
N ASN A 556 25.90 -8.66 9.03
CA ASN A 556 26.83 -8.05 8.07
C ASN A 556 27.38 -9.09 7.07
N THR A 557 26.50 -9.94 6.56
CA THR A 557 26.80 -11.01 5.60
C THR A 557 26.12 -10.75 4.26
N ALA A 558 26.64 -11.34 3.18
CA ALA A 558 26.03 -11.30 1.85
C ALA A 558 25.51 -12.70 1.46
N SER A 559 24.80 -13.37 2.38
CA SER A 559 24.32 -14.73 2.16
C SER A 559 23.15 -14.75 1.17
N ASP A 560 23.15 -15.73 0.27
CA ASP A 560 22.03 -16.03 -0.64
C ASP A 560 20.91 -16.80 0.06
N LYS A 561 21.18 -17.35 1.26
CA LYS A 561 20.31 -18.25 2.02
C LYS A 561 20.14 -17.82 3.48
N LEU A 562 19.02 -18.21 4.06
CA LEU A 562 18.82 -18.10 5.50
C LEU A 562 19.72 -19.08 6.25
N SER A 563 20.17 -18.62 7.42
CA SER A 563 20.92 -19.39 8.39
C SER A 563 20.13 -20.62 8.81
N LYS A 564 20.85 -21.73 9.01
CA LYS A 564 20.31 -22.99 9.51
C LYS A 564 20.55 -23.18 11.01
N ILE A 565 21.05 -22.14 11.70
CA ILE A 565 21.19 -22.17 13.16
C ILE A 565 19.78 -22.27 13.77
N SER A 566 19.60 -23.22 14.69
CA SER A 566 18.33 -23.45 15.37
C SER A 566 17.90 -22.20 16.16
N PHE A 567 16.58 -22.06 16.40
CA PHE A 567 16.06 -20.94 17.19
C PHE A 567 16.76 -20.78 18.55
N ARG A 568 16.95 -21.90 19.29
CA ARG A 568 17.59 -21.88 20.60
C ARG A 568 19.11 -21.70 20.54
N ASP A 569 19.81 -22.25 19.53
CA ASP A 569 21.26 -22.02 19.41
C ASP A 569 21.57 -20.56 19.09
N TYR A 570 20.78 -19.93 18.23
CA TYR A 570 20.98 -18.52 17.89
C TYR A 570 20.77 -17.63 19.12
N TRP A 571 19.69 -17.85 19.87
CA TRP A 571 19.44 -17.12 21.11
C TRP A 571 20.50 -17.42 22.18
N LYS A 572 20.99 -18.66 22.28
CA LYS A 572 22.07 -19.04 23.20
C LYS A 572 23.35 -18.24 22.96
N GLU A 573 23.68 -17.92 21.71
CA GLU A 573 24.82 -17.05 21.40
C GLU A 573 24.61 -15.63 21.97
N ALA A 574 23.37 -15.11 21.96
CA ALA A 574 23.04 -13.85 22.63
C ALA A 574 23.16 -13.97 24.17
N PHE A 575 22.62 -15.06 24.73
CA PHE A 575 22.70 -15.36 26.17
C PHE A 575 24.15 -15.41 26.67
N ASN A 576 25.03 -16.10 25.95
CA ASN A 576 26.42 -16.26 26.33
C ASN A 576 27.28 -15.01 26.09
N LYS A 577 26.81 -14.04 25.28
CA LYS A 577 27.61 -12.87 24.86
C LYS A 577 28.17 -12.09 26.04
N ASN A 578 27.33 -11.84 27.05
CA ASN A 578 27.69 -11.14 28.29
C ASN A 578 27.25 -11.93 29.55
N GLY A 579 26.93 -13.22 29.41
CA GLY A 579 26.60 -14.12 30.52
C GLY A 579 25.10 -14.21 30.88
N TYR A 580 24.26 -13.32 30.36
CA TYR A 580 22.81 -13.41 30.48
C TYR A 580 22.12 -12.68 29.32
N PHE A 581 20.98 -13.21 28.87
CA PHE A 581 20.03 -12.50 28.02
C PHE A 581 18.61 -12.98 28.33
N PRO A 582 17.57 -12.12 28.24
CA PRO A 582 16.21 -12.52 28.55
C PRO A 582 15.71 -13.64 27.65
N SER A 583 14.81 -14.47 28.16
CA SER A 583 14.17 -15.48 27.33
C SER A 583 13.34 -14.84 26.21
N LEU A 584 13.37 -15.40 25.01
CA LEU A 584 12.67 -14.89 23.84
C LEU A 584 11.47 -15.78 23.52
N ILE A 585 10.29 -15.17 23.40
CA ILE A 585 9.01 -15.84 23.12
C ILE A 585 8.50 -15.34 21.77
N MET A 586 8.49 -16.21 20.76
CA MET A 586 7.87 -15.93 19.47
C MET A 586 6.46 -16.50 19.45
N ASN A 587 5.48 -15.61 19.51
CA ASN A 587 4.06 -15.96 19.42
C ASN A 587 3.62 -16.06 17.96
N THR A 588 2.85 -17.10 17.63
CA THR A 588 2.15 -17.24 16.35
C THR A 588 0.77 -17.86 16.57
N ALA A 589 -0.20 -17.59 15.69
CA ALA A 589 -1.53 -18.16 15.76
C ALA A 589 -1.66 -19.39 14.84
N GLY A 590 -2.03 -20.53 15.40
CA GLY A 590 -2.37 -21.72 14.63
C GLY A 590 -3.76 -21.60 14.02
N THR A 591 -3.90 -22.00 12.76
CA THR A 591 -5.21 -21.99 12.05
C THR A 591 -6.28 -22.89 12.70
N GLN A 592 -5.88 -23.77 13.62
CA GLN A 592 -6.74 -24.60 14.45
C GLN A 592 -7.22 -23.93 15.75
N GLY A 593 -6.86 -22.66 15.98
CA GLY A 593 -7.29 -21.84 17.13
C GLY A 593 -6.30 -21.78 18.30
N SER A 594 -5.36 -22.72 18.42
CA SER A 594 -4.32 -22.70 19.45
C SER A 594 -3.18 -21.72 19.14
N ARG A 595 -2.44 -21.29 20.16
CA ARG A 595 -1.16 -20.57 19.96
C ARG A 595 -0.08 -21.54 19.49
N GLY A 596 0.87 -21.07 18.69
CA GLY A 596 2.16 -21.71 18.48
C GLY A 596 3.22 -20.85 19.15
N ILE A 597 4.10 -21.46 19.94
CA ILE A 597 5.14 -20.74 20.69
C ILE A 597 6.49 -21.34 20.36
N LEU A 598 7.45 -20.47 20.04
CA LEU A 598 8.86 -20.79 20.16
C LEU A 598 9.43 -20.07 21.37
N TRP A 599 9.80 -20.84 22.40
CA TRP A 599 10.47 -20.33 23.59
C TRP A 599 11.96 -20.70 23.56
N SER A 600 12.81 -19.72 23.84
CA SER A 600 14.25 -19.87 23.69
C SER A 600 14.91 -20.73 24.77
N VAL A 601 14.28 -20.83 25.93
CA VAL A 601 14.71 -21.69 27.04
C VAL A 601 14.14 -23.09 26.82
N LYS A 602 14.93 -24.12 27.13
CA LYS A 602 14.47 -25.51 27.07
C LYS A 602 13.71 -25.86 28.35
N GLN A 603 12.38 -25.87 28.23
CA GLN A 603 11.45 -26.22 29.30
C GLN A 603 11.46 -27.72 29.64
N ASP A 604 11.11 -28.01 30.89
CA ASP A 604 10.84 -29.38 31.36
C ASP A 604 9.41 -29.82 31.02
N ASP A 605 8.42 -28.93 31.21
CA ASP A 605 7.01 -29.18 30.94
C ASP A 605 6.36 -27.98 30.24
N PHE A 606 6.21 -28.08 28.92
CA PHE A 606 5.72 -26.98 28.09
C PHE A 606 4.28 -26.57 28.40
N GLU A 607 3.38 -27.52 28.66
CA GLU A 607 1.95 -27.22 28.86
C GLU A 607 1.71 -26.48 30.18
N LYS A 608 2.58 -26.71 31.18
CA LYS A 608 2.55 -25.94 32.43
C LYS A 608 3.02 -24.50 32.26
N VAL A 609 3.96 -24.25 31.35
CA VAL A 609 4.46 -22.89 31.08
C VAL A 609 3.51 -22.14 30.16
N PHE A 610 3.09 -22.77 29.05
CA PHE A 610 2.25 -22.16 28.03
C PHE A 610 0.97 -22.97 27.81
N PRO A 611 -0.11 -22.70 28.57
CA PRO A 611 -1.38 -23.38 28.40
C PRO A 611 -2.00 -23.14 27.02
N PHE A 612 -2.67 -24.18 26.49
CA PHE A 612 -3.37 -24.14 25.20
C PHE A 612 -2.48 -23.65 24.03
N ALA A 613 -1.22 -24.09 24.03
CA ALA A 613 -0.24 -23.75 23.02
C ALA A 613 0.44 -25.00 22.44
N VAL A 614 0.96 -24.86 21.23
CA VAL A 614 1.78 -25.86 20.54
C VAL A 614 3.24 -25.45 20.66
N ASN A 615 4.07 -26.36 21.16
CA ASN A 615 5.52 -26.16 21.22
C ASN A 615 6.13 -26.28 19.82
N LEU A 616 6.55 -25.14 19.26
CA LEU A 616 7.19 -25.07 17.96
C LEU A 616 8.72 -25.03 18.05
N ALA A 617 9.27 -24.91 19.26
CA ALA A 617 10.71 -24.99 19.51
C ALA A 617 11.21 -26.44 19.61
N ASP A 618 10.35 -27.41 19.95
CA ASP A 618 10.65 -28.84 19.91
C ASP A 618 9.66 -29.59 19.03
N LEU A 619 10.11 -29.96 17.83
CA LEU A 619 9.34 -30.75 16.89
C LEU A 619 9.73 -32.23 16.98
N THR A 620 8.88 -33.10 16.42
CA THR A 620 9.14 -34.55 16.31
C THR A 620 10.52 -34.87 15.72
N ASN A 621 11.08 -36.03 16.06
CA ASN A 621 12.40 -36.51 15.60
C ASN A 621 13.59 -35.65 16.04
N ASN A 622 13.48 -34.97 17.19
CA ASN A 622 14.51 -34.08 17.71
C ASN A 622 14.89 -32.99 16.70
N GLN A 623 13.88 -32.35 16.13
CA GLN A 623 14.02 -31.27 15.16
C GLN A 623 13.44 -29.97 15.69
N THR A 624 13.80 -28.86 15.06
CA THR A 624 13.30 -27.52 15.37
C THR A 624 13.40 -26.62 14.13
N ILE A 625 13.03 -25.36 14.26
CA ILE A 625 12.99 -24.37 13.20
C ILE A 625 14.23 -23.46 13.29
N PRO A 626 14.88 -23.10 12.17
CA PRO A 626 15.94 -22.10 12.17
C PRO A 626 15.46 -20.73 12.66
N TYR A 627 16.35 -19.96 13.29
CA TYR A 627 16.00 -18.70 13.96
C TYR A 627 15.19 -17.73 13.08
N TYR A 628 15.72 -17.32 11.92
CA TYR A 628 15.01 -16.37 11.05
C TYR A 628 13.72 -16.93 10.44
N GLN A 629 13.60 -18.25 10.29
CA GLN A 629 12.36 -18.87 9.82
C GLN A 629 11.31 -18.93 10.93
N ALA A 630 11.72 -19.15 12.18
CA ALA A 630 10.87 -19.02 13.35
C ALA A 630 10.35 -17.58 13.48
N VAL A 631 11.24 -16.59 13.38
CA VAL A 631 10.86 -15.16 13.35
C VAL A 631 9.92 -14.85 12.18
N SER A 632 10.09 -15.51 11.02
CA SER A 632 9.19 -15.32 9.89
C SER A 632 7.73 -15.70 10.19
N THR A 633 7.46 -16.55 11.19
CA THR A 633 6.09 -16.94 11.56
C THR A 633 5.28 -15.77 12.14
N THR A 634 5.97 -14.82 12.76
CA THR A 634 5.35 -13.62 13.34
C THR A 634 5.14 -12.54 12.27
N ASN A 635 5.90 -12.53 11.17
CA ASN A 635 5.77 -11.53 10.10
C ASN A 635 4.91 -12.01 8.91
N ARG A 636 3.77 -12.68 9.18
CA ARG A 636 2.87 -13.26 8.17
C ARG A 636 1.42 -12.81 8.36
N PHE A 637 1.11 -11.61 7.88
CA PHE A 637 -0.24 -11.05 7.92
C PHE A 637 -1.23 -11.83 7.04
N PRO A 638 -2.43 -12.17 7.56
CA PRO A 638 -3.52 -12.68 6.75
C PRO A 638 -3.80 -11.79 5.52
N VAL A 639 -4.28 -12.39 4.43
CA VAL A 639 -4.51 -11.74 3.12
C VAL A 639 -3.23 -11.33 2.36
N PHE A 640 -2.26 -10.69 3.02
CA PHE A 640 -1.06 -10.14 2.37
C PHE A 640 0.17 -11.05 2.41
N SER A 641 0.23 -12.03 3.32
CA SER A 641 1.32 -13.00 3.48
C SER A 641 0.75 -14.43 3.51
N PRO A 642 1.49 -15.45 3.02
CA PRO A 642 1.02 -16.81 3.12
C PRO A 642 1.31 -17.36 4.51
N ALA A 643 0.40 -18.19 5.05
CA ALA A 643 0.64 -18.89 6.31
C ALA A 643 1.89 -19.77 6.25
N ALA A 644 2.67 -19.81 7.32
CA ALA A 644 3.81 -20.71 7.45
C ALA A 644 3.29 -22.13 7.63
N LYS A 645 3.74 -23.06 6.78
CA LYS A 645 3.47 -24.49 6.96
C LYS A 645 4.62 -25.12 7.74
N ILE A 646 4.30 -25.70 8.90
CA ILE A 646 5.25 -26.48 9.70
C ILE A 646 4.88 -27.97 9.52
N PRO A 647 5.77 -28.81 8.95
CA PRO A 647 5.46 -30.21 8.68
C PRO A 647 5.03 -30.96 9.94
N GLY A 648 3.84 -31.56 9.91
CA GLY A 648 3.28 -32.30 11.05
C GLY A 648 2.55 -31.46 12.10
N TYR A 649 2.65 -30.12 12.04
CA TYR A 649 2.10 -29.21 13.06
C TYR A 649 1.05 -28.23 12.52
N GLY A 650 0.90 -28.13 11.19
CA GLY A 650 -0.16 -27.34 10.56
C GLY A 650 0.30 -26.00 10.00
N TYR A 651 -0.63 -25.04 9.96
CA TYR A 651 -0.43 -23.71 9.39
C TYR A 651 -0.51 -22.63 10.45
N PHE A 652 0.44 -21.71 10.40
CA PHE A 652 0.67 -20.66 11.38
C PHE A 652 0.71 -19.29 10.73
N ILE A 653 0.06 -18.32 11.35
CA ILE A 653 -0.02 -16.91 10.93
C ILE A 653 0.42 -16.00 12.06
N ASP A 654 0.51 -14.70 11.79
CA ASP A 654 0.82 -13.70 12.80
C ASP A 654 -0.04 -13.84 14.07
N ALA A 655 0.60 -13.72 15.25
CA ALA A 655 -0.06 -13.80 16.56
C ALA A 655 -1.07 -12.69 16.82
N GLY A 656 -1.05 -11.58 16.06
CA GLY A 656 -2.04 -10.50 16.20
C GLY A 656 -3.50 -10.99 16.13
N ALA A 657 -3.75 -12.15 15.50
CA ALA A 657 -5.08 -12.79 15.48
C ALA A 657 -5.55 -13.33 16.85
N ILE A 658 -4.66 -13.46 17.84
CA ILE A 658 -4.96 -13.95 19.19
C ILE A 658 -4.56 -12.89 20.23
N ASP A 659 -3.28 -12.53 20.27
CA ASP A 659 -2.73 -11.52 21.18
C ASP A 659 -1.80 -10.61 20.38
N ASN A 660 -2.23 -9.36 20.17
CA ASN A 660 -1.47 -8.36 19.43
C ASN A 660 -0.53 -7.52 20.32
N SER A 661 -0.51 -7.69 21.66
CA SER A 661 0.42 -6.99 22.55
C SER A 661 1.65 -7.83 22.93
N GLY A 662 1.51 -9.15 22.91
CA GLY A 662 2.53 -10.08 23.42
C GLY A 662 2.54 -10.21 24.94
N LEU A 663 1.66 -9.50 25.66
CA LEU A 663 1.55 -9.57 27.11
C LEU A 663 1.21 -10.97 27.59
N LEU A 664 0.44 -11.75 26.81
CA LEU A 664 0.01 -13.08 27.23
C LEU A 664 1.20 -14.02 27.42
N GLY A 665 2.20 -13.96 26.54
CA GLY A 665 3.43 -14.75 26.68
C GLY A 665 4.25 -14.36 27.92
N CYS A 666 4.30 -13.08 28.26
CA CYS A 666 4.93 -12.62 29.51
C CYS A 666 4.16 -13.11 30.75
N LEU A 667 2.83 -13.03 30.73
CA LEU A 667 1.97 -13.48 31.82
C LEU A 667 2.05 -14.99 32.05
N ASP A 668 2.15 -15.77 30.98
CA ASP A 668 2.35 -17.22 31.06
C ASP A 668 3.62 -17.57 31.86
N VAL A 669 4.76 -16.96 31.49
CA VAL A 669 6.03 -17.16 32.18
C VAL A 669 6.00 -16.59 33.60
N HIS A 670 5.37 -15.42 33.81
CA HIS A 670 5.20 -14.85 35.15
C HIS A 670 4.44 -15.82 36.06
N ASN A 671 3.26 -16.28 35.63
CA ASN A 671 2.42 -17.19 36.40
C ASN A 671 3.11 -18.53 36.69
N TYR A 672 3.90 -19.02 35.74
CA TYR A 672 4.72 -20.21 35.94
C TYR A 672 5.77 -20.00 37.05
N LEU A 673 6.49 -18.88 36.99
CA LEU A 673 7.54 -18.52 37.96
C LEU A 673 7.00 -18.07 39.33
N MET A 674 5.74 -17.64 39.44
CA MET A 674 5.13 -17.28 40.74
C MET A 674 5.18 -18.43 41.76
N ARG A 675 5.29 -19.67 41.29
CA ARG A 675 5.42 -20.86 42.15
C ARG A 675 6.82 -20.95 42.79
N ASP A 676 7.81 -20.26 42.25
CA ASP A 676 9.18 -20.22 42.75
C ASP A 676 9.47 -18.92 43.52
N LYS A 677 9.32 -19.01 44.85
CA LYS A 677 9.58 -17.89 45.76
C LYS A 677 11.03 -17.40 45.75
N LYS A 678 12.00 -18.16 45.22
CA LYS A 678 13.39 -17.70 45.11
C LYS A 678 13.64 -16.78 43.93
N VAL A 679 12.77 -16.84 42.90
CA VAL A 679 12.89 -15.99 41.71
C VAL A 679 12.10 -14.71 41.90
N LEU A 680 10.81 -14.82 42.20
CA LEU A 680 9.90 -13.66 42.25
C LEU A 680 9.59 -13.16 43.66
N GLY A 681 9.97 -13.90 44.72
CA GLY A 681 9.58 -13.71 46.13
C GLY A 681 9.24 -12.28 46.56
N ASP A 682 10.22 -11.57 47.13
CA ASP A 682 10.05 -10.19 47.63
C ASP A 682 10.43 -9.14 46.58
N LYS A 683 10.59 -9.56 45.32
CA LYS A 683 11.03 -8.68 44.22
C LYS A 683 9.86 -7.90 43.64
N GLN A 684 10.14 -6.68 43.21
CA GLN A 684 9.24 -5.89 42.39
C GLN A 684 9.26 -6.42 40.95
N ILE A 685 8.08 -6.60 40.34
CA ILE A 685 7.94 -7.04 38.94
C ILE A 685 7.44 -5.87 38.10
N ALA A 686 8.17 -5.52 37.05
CA ALA A 686 7.85 -4.42 36.16
C ALA A 686 7.51 -4.92 34.75
N TYR A 687 6.32 -4.57 34.27
CA TYR A 687 5.90 -4.80 32.88
C TYR A 687 6.18 -3.57 32.05
N ILE A 688 6.90 -3.73 30.94
CA ILE A 688 7.08 -2.69 29.93
C ILE A 688 6.34 -3.15 28.68
N GLU A 689 5.28 -2.44 28.32
CA GLU A 689 4.54 -2.68 27.08
C GLU A 689 4.84 -1.58 26.08
N ILE A 690 5.39 -1.96 24.93
CA ILE A 690 5.75 -1.05 23.85
C ILE A 690 4.58 -1.00 22.85
N ILE A 691 3.97 0.18 22.69
CA ILE A 691 2.73 0.38 21.93
C ILE A 691 2.95 1.38 20.79
N ASN A 692 2.51 1.06 19.58
CA ASN A 692 2.60 1.94 18.40
C ASN A 692 1.23 2.23 17.74
N SER A 693 0.14 1.90 18.43
CA SER A 693 -1.23 2.04 17.89
C SER A 693 -1.74 3.47 18.10
N LYS A 694 -2.18 4.11 17.01
CA LYS A 694 -2.88 5.40 17.06
C LYS A 694 -4.22 5.27 17.80
N GLY A 695 -4.90 4.13 17.66
CA GLY A 695 -6.16 3.85 18.36
C GLY A 695 -5.95 3.85 19.88
N LEU A 696 -5.01 3.04 20.38
CA LEU A 696 -4.72 2.96 21.82
C LEU A 696 -4.18 4.29 22.39
N TYR A 697 -3.44 5.07 21.59
CA TYR A 697 -3.04 6.42 21.99
C TYR A 697 -4.24 7.38 22.05
N THR A 698 -5.20 7.25 21.13
CA THR A 698 -6.46 8.02 21.14
C THR A 698 -7.29 7.67 22.38
N ASP A 699 -7.40 6.38 22.72
CA ASP A 699 -8.01 5.92 23.98
C ASP A 699 -7.38 6.57 25.20
N HIS A 700 -6.04 6.56 25.27
CA HIS A 700 -5.29 7.20 26.36
C HIS A 700 -5.62 8.70 26.47
N LEU A 701 -5.65 9.43 25.34
CA LEU A 701 -6.02 10.84 25.32
C LEU A 701 -7.47 11.08 25.76
N ILE A 702 -8.41 10.22 25.36
CA ILE A 702 -9.82 10.31 25.79
C ILE A 702 -9.92 10.11 27.31
N GLN A 703 -9.24 9.12 27.89
CA GLN A 703 -9.27 8.90 29.34
C GLN A 703 -8.61 10.06 30.10
N LYS A 704 -7.49 10.58 29.58
CA LYS A 704 -6.82 11.75 30.14
C LYS A 704 -7.73 12.98 30.12
N PHE A 705 -8.42 13.23 29.01
CA PHE A 705 -9.41 14.30 28.86
C PHE A 705 -10.56 14.14 29.86
N LYS A 706 -11.20 12.97 29.91
CA LYS A 706 -12.29 12.67 30.84
C LYS A 706 -11.90 12.96 32.29
N LYS A 707 -10.70 12.57 32.69
CA LYS A 707 -10.18 12.80 34.04
C LYS A 707 -9.90 14.28 34.32
N GLN A 708 -9.27 15.00 33.37
CA GLN A 708 -8.93 16.41 33.52
C GLN A 708 -10.16 17.31 33.62
N TYR A 709 -11.23 16.98 32.89
CA TYR A 709 -12.46 17.76 32.85
C TYR A 709 -13.60 17.16 33.70
N HIS A 710 -13.32 16.11 34.47
CA HIS A 710 -14.30 15.41 35.32
C HIS A 710 -15.55 14.95 34.56
N ILE A 711 -15.35 14.36 33.38
CA ILE A 711 -16.40 13.84 32.50
C ILE A 711 -16.53 12.33 32.68
N ASP A 712 -17.68 11.88 33.17
CA ASP A 712 -17.94 10.45 33.35
C ASP A 712 -18.18 9.73 32.02
N HIS A 713 -18.94 10.36 31.12
CA HIS A 713 -19.33 9.80 29.83
C HIS A 713 -19.40 10.89 28.76
N ILE A 714 -18.86 10.59 27.58
CA ILE A 714 -18.96 11.44 26.39
C ILE A 714 -20.19 10.95 25.60
N PRO A 715 -21.29 11.72 25.53
CA PRO A 715 -22.47 11.31 24.79
C PRO A 715 -22.21 11.37 23.29
N VAL A 716 -22.46 10.26 22.59
CA VAL A 716 -22.21 10.10 21.16
C VAL A 716 -23.53 9.72 20.46
N ASN A 717 -23.72 10.21 19.23
CA ASN A 717 -24.72 9.70 18.29
C ASN A 717 -24.03 8.68 17.38
N GLU A 718 -24.27 7.39 17.62
CA GLU A 718 -23.59 6.30 16.96
C GLU A 718 -23.89 6.26 15.45
N ASN A 719 -22.90 5.83 14.67
CA ASN A 719 -23.11 5.56 13.26
C ASN A 719 -23.86 4.23 13.09
N GLU A 720 -25.01 4.29 12.41
CA GLU A 720 -25.72 3.10 11.97
C GLU A 720 -24.81 2.22 11.10
N THR A 721 -24.62 0.97 11.52
CA THR A 721 -23.74 0.01 10.84
C THR A 721 -24.52 -1.26 10.53
N ASP A 722 -24.38 -1.77 9.29
CA ASP A 722 -25.00 -3.04 8.90
C ASP A 722 -24.49 -4.20 9.76
N ASN A 723 -25.38 -5.14 10.12
CA ASN A 723 -25.04 -6.27 10.98
C ASN A 723 -23.83 -7.08 10.47
N ILE A 724 -23.71 -7.28 9.15
CA ILE A 724 -22.58 -8.05 8.57
C ILE A 724 -21.27 -7.29 8.75
N ILE A 725 -21.30 -5.97 8.59
CA ILE A 725 -20.12 -5.12 8.76
C ILE A 725 -19.72 -5.09 10.24
N ALA A 726 -20.68 -4.94 11.14
CA ALA A 726 -20.45 -4.95 12.58
C ALA A 726 -19.85 -6.28 13.07
N ASP A 727 -20.37 -7.41 12.61
CA ASP A 727 -19.85 -8.75 12.92
C ASP A 727 -18.42 -8.94 12.39
N LEU A 728 -18.16 -8.47 11.17
CA LEU A 728 -16.83 -8.54 10.55
C LEU A 728 -15.82 -7.66 11.29
N GLU A 729 -16.17 -6.42 11.58
CA GLU A 729 -15.34 -5.50 12.36
C GLU A 729 -15.03 -6.06 13.74
N THR A 730 -16.04 -6.65 14.38
CA THR A 730 -15.87 -7.33 15.66
C THR A 730 -14.91 -8.50 15.48
N GLY A 731 -15.13 -9.41 14.55
CA GLY A 731 -14.24 -10.57 14.32
C GLY A 731 -12.79 -10.20 13.99
N LEU A 732 -12.57 -9.07 13.32
CA LEU A 732 -11.25 -8.58 12.90
C LEU A 732 -10.59 -7.61 13.89
N ASN A 733 -11.26 -7.18 14.95
CA ASN A 733 -10.69 -6.28 15.94
C ASN A 733 -9.60 -7.00 16.76
N LEU A 734 -8.35 -6.58 16.54
CA LEU A 734 -7.15 -7.15 17.16
C LEU A 734 -6.85 -6.61 18.56
N ASP A 735 -7.58 -5.57 19.01
CA ASP A 735 -7.30 -4.88 20.27
C ASP A 735 -8.09 -5.45 21.46
N LYS A 736 -9.02 -6.39 21.23
CA LYS A 736 -9.85 -6.97 22.32
C LYS A 736 -9.05 -7.65 23.42
N ILE A 737 -8.19 -8.59 23.04
CA ILE A 737 -7.35 -9.34 23.97
C ILE A 737 -6.26 -8.44 24.56
N PRO A 738 -5.52 -7.64 23.76
CA PRO A 738 -4.60 -6.64 24.29
C PRO A 738 -5.23 -5.71 25.33
N GLY A 739 -6.42 -5.16 25.06
CA GLY A 739 -7.12 -4.27 26.00
C GLY A 739 -7.46 -4.97 27.31
N TYR A 740 -8.00 -6.19 27.25
CA TYR A 740 -8.25 -7.00 28.46
C TYR A 740 -6.98 -7.27 29.27
N LEU A 741 -5.88 -7.65 28.61
CA LEU A 741 -4.60 -7.95 29.28
C LEU A 741 -3.98 -6.69 29.89
N SER A 742 -4.07 -5.55 29.20
CA SER A 742 -3.60 -4.25 29.69
C SER A 742 -4.37 -3.85 30.96
N ASP A 743 -5.71 -3.90 30.93
CA ASP A 743 -6.56 -3.61 32.09
C ASP A 743 -6.29 -4.57 33.26
N TYR A 744 -6.09 -5.86 32.95
CA TYR A 744 -5.74 -6.86 33.95
C TYR A 744 -4.45 -6.50 34.69
N ILE A 745 -3.39 -6.14 33.96
CA ILE A 745 -2.10 -5.75 34.57
C ILE A 745 -2.21 -4.40 35.29
N THR A 746 -2.92 -3.41 34.75
CA THR A 746 -3.20 -2.15 35.45
C THR A 746 -3.91 -2.39 36.78
N ASN A 747 -4.85 -3.33 36.84
CA ASN A 747 -5.53 -3.68 38.08
C ASN A 747 -4.62 -4.43 39.07
N LEU A 748 -3.72 -5.29 38.57
CA LEU A 748 -2.68 -5.91 39.40
C LEU A 748 -1.75 -4.85 40.00
N GLU A 749 -1.25 -3.89 39.20
CA GLU A 749 -0.42 -2.79 39.70
C GLU A 749 -1.10 -2.04 40.85
N LYS A 750 -2.38 -1.64 40.68
CA LYS A 750 -3.16 -0.92 41.69
C LYS A 750 -3.34 -1.70 43.01
N THR A 751 -3.41 -3.02 42.95
CA THR A 751 -3.69 -3.88 44.12
C THR A 751 -2.43 -4.47 44.76
N SER A 752 -1.28 -4.34 44.11
CA SER A 752 -0.02 -4.98 44.49
C SER A 752 0.80 -4.25 45.57
N GLU A 753 0.33 -3.10 46.07
CA GLU A 753 1.08 -2.22 47.00
C GLU A 753 2.51 -1.87 46.52
N GLY A 754 2.70 -1.80 45.20
CA GLY A 754 3.97 -1.48 44.58
C GLY A 754 4.82 -2.70 44.21
N SER A 755 4.43 -3.94 44.55
CA SER A 755 5.16 -5.14 44.10
C SER A 755 5.03 -5.39 42.59
N ILE A 756 3.98 -4.88 41.93
CA ILE A 756 3.84 -4.85 40.47
C ILE A 756 3.92 -3.40 39.98
N ARG A 757 4.64 -3.17 38.88
CA ARG A 757 4.73 -1.91 38.14
C ARG A 757 4.36 -2.14 36.68
N TYR A 758 3.71 -1.17 36.03
CA TYR A 758 3.33 -1.29 34.63
C TYR A 758 3.55 0.02 33.85
N PHE A 759 4.36 -0.09 32.80
CA PHE A 759 4.77 1.00 31.93
C PHE A 759 4.20 0.79 30.53
N LYS A 760 3.42 1.77 30.06
CA LYS A 760 2.84 1.79 28.71
C LYS A 760 3.62 2.78 27.86
N ILE A 761 4.63 2.28 27.17
CA ILE A 761 5.52 3.07 26.30
C ILE A 761 4.82 3.26 24.95
N MET A 762 3.86 4.18 24.93
CA MET A 762 3.07 4.53 23.75
C MET A 762 3.82 5.50 22.85
N MET A 763 3.89 5.19 21.55
CA MET A 763 4.31 6.17 20.54
C MET A 763 3.25 7.28 20.45
N PRO A 764 3.60 8.55 20.76
CA PRO A 764 2.67 9.65 20.59
C PRO A 764 2.25 9.81 19.13
N HIS A 765 0.97 10.10 18.90
CA HIS A 765 0.36 10.29 17.59
C HIS A 765 -0.39 11.61 17.53
N LYS A 766 -0.40 12.27 16.37
CA LYS A 766 -1.25 13.44 16.18
C LYS A 766 -2.71 13.00 16.04
N VAL A 767 -3.58 13.51 16.91
CA VAL A 767 -4.99 13.12 16.99
C VAL A 767 -5.88 14.33 16.73
N THR A 768 -6.70 14.24 15.68
CA THR A 768 -7.72 15.23 15.34
C THR A 768 -9.04 14.91 16.04
N TYR A 769 -9.93 15.89 16.12
CA TYR A 769 -11.30 15.67 16.58
C TYR A 769 -12.03 14.57 15.77
N SER A 770 -11.85 14.56 14.45
CA SER A 770 -12.41 13.51 13.59
C SER A 770 -11.83 12.12 13.86
N ASP A 771 -10.58 12.02 14.32
CA ASP A 771 -10.01 10.74 14.75
C ASP A 771 -10.73 10.22 16.00
N VAL A 772 -11.08 11.11 16.95
CA VAL A 772 -11.84 10.76 18.16
C VAL A 772 -13.25 10.29 17.81
N GLU A 773 -13.98 11.03 16.97
CA GLU A 773 -15.33 10.61 16.53
C GLU A 773 -15.29 9.26 15.76
N SER A 774 -14.28 9.07 14.90
CA SER A 774 -14.08 7.80 14.19
C SER A 774 -13.80 6.66 15.16
N HIS A 775 -13.01 6.92 16.20
CA HIS A 775 -12.67 5.94 17.22
C HIS A 775 -13.87 5.58 18.11
N LEU A 776 -14.70 6.57 18.48
CA LEU A 776 -15.96 6.38 19.21
C LEU A 776 -17.10 5.83 18.33
N LYS A 777 -16.86 5.71 17.02
CA LYS A 777 -17.84 5.29 16.00
C LYS A 777 -19.12 6.14 15.99
N GLY A 778 -19.00 7.45 16.21
CA GLY A 778 -20.15 8.37 16.16
C GLY A 778 -19.79 9.82 16.45
N TYR A 779 -20.80 10.69 16.43
CA TYR A 779 -20.65 12.14 16.59
C TYR A 779 -20.88 12.59 18.02
N ILE A 780 -20.02 13.44 18.58
CA ILE A 780 -20.20 13.93 19.95
C ILE A 780 -21.38 14.91 19.99
N LEU A 781 -22.34 14.68 20.89
CA LEU A 781 -23.59 15.44 20.95
C LEU A 781 -23.44 16.81 21.61
N SER A 782 -22.47 16.97 22.50
CA SER A 782 -22.31 18.18 23.31
C SER A 782 -21.30 19.14 22.68
N ALA A 783 -21.77 20.29 22.21
CA ALA A 783 -20.91 21.38 21.71
C ALA A 783 -19.88 21.89 22.73
N ASN A 784 -20.16 21.81 24.03
CA ASN A 784 -19.20 22.20 25.07
C ASN A 784 -18.02 21.23 25.15
N ILE A 785 -18.32 19.92 25.30
CA ILE A 785 -17.33 18.84 25.21
C ILE A 785 -16.53 18.92 23.91
N GLU A 786 -17.17 19.15 22.76
CA GLU A 786 -16.47 19.32 21.48
C GLU A 786 -15.43 20.46 21.55
N LYS A 787 -15.82 21.62 22.08
CA LYS A 787 -14.90 22.78 22.20
C LYS A 787 -13.74 22.47 23.14
N GLU A 788 -14.00 21.90 24.31
CA GLU A 788 -12.98 21.54 25.30
C GLU A 788 -12.03 20.48 24.76
N LEU A 789 -12.56 19.46 24.11
CA LEU A 789 -11.77 18.40 23.48
C LEU A 789 -10.87 18.96 22.38
N ASN A 790 -11.37 19.87 21.54
CA ASN A 790 -10.55 20.51 20.50
C ASN A 790 -9.38 21.31 21.09
N THR A 791 -9.60 22.06 22.17
CA THR A 791 -8.54 22.77 22.89
C THR A 791 -7.52 21.80 23.49
N PHE A 792 -8.00 20.76 24.20
CA PHE A 792 -7.16 19.72 24.78
C PHE A 792 -6.30 19.00 23.72
N LEU A 793 -6.90 18.55 22.62
CA LEU A 793 -6.18 17.88 21.53
C LEU A 793 -5.15 18.80 20.88
N SER A 794 -5.45 20.09 20.74
CA SER A 794 -4.50 21.08 20.22
C SER A 794 -3.28 21.23 21.14
N GLU A 795 -3.48 21.26 22.46
CA GLU A 795 -2.38 21.30 23.43
C GLU A 795 -1.50 20.04 23.38
N GLU A 796 -2.10 18.85 23.33
CA GLU A 796 -1.37 17.58 23.23
C GLU A 796 -0.63 17.46 21.88
N ASN A 797 -1.27 17.83 20.77
CA ASN A 797 -0.63 17.85 19.45
C ASN A 797 0.53 18.85 19.38
N ASN A 798 0.44 20.01 20.06
CA ASN A 798 1.52 20.99 20.11
C ASN A 798 2.79 20.45 20.79
N ARG A 799 2.67 19.50 21.72
CA ARG A 799 3.82 18.80 22.34
C ARG A 799 4.55 17.90 21.34
N ILE A 800 3.83 17.35 20.37
CA ILE A 800 4.40 16.57 19.27
C ILE A 800 4.99 17.51 18.21
N LEU A 801 4.25 18.55 17.81
CA LEU A 801 4.68 19.50 16.78
C LEU A 801 5.94 20.27 17.19
N SER A 802 6.10 20.63 18.46
CA SER A 802 7.32 21.30 18.94
C SER A 802 8.60 20.44 18.79
N LEU A 803 8.46 19.12 18.71
CA LEU A 803 9.56 18.18 18.48
C LEU A 803 9.74 17.82 17.00
N THR A 804 8.69 17.96 16.21
CA THR A 804 8.59 17.39 14.85
C THR A 804 8.34 18.43 13.77
N GLU A 805 8.23 19.72 14.08
CA GLU A 805 8.09 20.74 13.04
C GLU A 805 8.55 22.14 13.48
N LYS A 806 9.02 22.94 12.52
CA LYS A 806 9.38 24.35 12.68
C LYS A 806 8.18 25.22 12.30
N GLN A 807 7.91 26.28 13.07
CA GLN A 807 6.74 27.13 12.87
C GLN A 807 6.77 27.94 11.55
N ASP A 808 7.96 28.34 11.07
CA ASP A 808 8.10 29.28 9.94
C ASP A 808 8.85 28.65 8.75
N LYS A 809 8.20 27.73 8.04
CA LYS A 809 8.76 27.13 6.82
C LYS A 809 8.44 27.93 5.57
N SER A 810 9.43 28.04 4.68
CA SER A 810 9.16 28.59 3.35
C SER A 810 8.36 27.61 2.48
N PHE A 811 7.70 28.11 1.43
CA PHE A 811 6.79 27.31 0.59
C PHE A 811 7.41 26.06 -0.05
N PHE A 812 8.72 26.08 -0.35
CA PHE A 812 9.47 24.95 -0.91
C PHE A 812 10.40 24.27 0.10
N GLU A 813 10.38 24.67 1.36
CA GLU A 813 11.15 24.01 2.40
C GLU A 813 10.51 22.66 2.73
N PRO A 814 11.28 21.54 2.67
CA PRO A 814 10.72 20.22 2.89
C PRO A 814 10.27 20.03 4.34
N TRP A 815 9.19 19.28 4.53
CA TRP A 815 8.89 18.71 5.83
C TRP A 815 9.98 17.69 6.21
N GLU A 816 10.44 17.77 7.45
CA GLU A 816 11.50 16.88 7.95
C GLU A 816 10.91 15.61 8.58
N TYR A 817 9.61 15.63 8.88
CA TYR A 817 8.90 14.64 9.66
C TYR A 817 7.57 14.27 9.02
N TYR A 818 7.26 12.99 9.05
CA TYR A 818 5.99 12.41 8.59
C TYR A 818 5.60 11.36 9.62
N GLU A 819 4.37 11.38 10.10
CA GLU A 819 3.96 10.42 11.12
C GLU A 819 3.88 9.01 10.49
N PRO A 820 4.58 8.01 11.04
CA PRO A 820 4.62 6.69 10.44
C PRO A 820 3.24 6.01 10.51
N THR A 821 2.80 5.49 9.37
CA THR A 821 1.56 4.70 9.27
C THR A 821 1.83 3.20 9.33
N LEU A 822 0.77 2.38 9.34
CA LEU A 822 0.93 0.94 9.20
C LEU A 822 1.52 0.63 7.81
N SER A 823 2.80 0.27 7.77
CA SER A 823 3.53 0.10 6.53
C SER A 823 4.66 -0.92 6.68
N ARG A 824 5.06 -1.50 5.54
CA ARG A 824 6.31 -2.29 5.37
C ARG A 824 7.41 -1.50 4.64
N HIS A 825 7.28 -0.17 4.62
CA HIS A 825 8.24 0.78 4.06
C HIS A 825 8.09 2.12 4.77
N LEU A 826 9.18 2.70 5.26
CA LEU A 826 9.17 4.00 5.94
C LEU A 826 9.91 5.03 5.08
N SER A 827 9.37 6.24 5.02
CA SER A 827 10.07 7.38 4.43
C SER A 827 11.19 7.87 5.36
N LYS A 828 12.12 8.68 4.82
CA LYS A 828 13.16 9.30 5.65
C LYS A 828 12.54 10.16 6.75
N SER A 829 11.49 10.91 6.42
CA SER A 829 10.73 11.71 7.36
C SER A 829 9.99 10.88 8.43
N SER A 830 9.54 9.67 8.09
CA SER A 830 8.95 8.72 9.06
C SER A 830 9.96 8.25 10.09
N ILE A 831 11.19 7.94 9.65
CA ILE A 831 12.28 7.52 10.55
C ILE A 831 12.70 8.68 11.45
N ASN A 832 12.76 9.91 10.92
CA ASN A 832 13.03 11.11 11.71
C ASN A 832 11.96 11.32 12.79
N TYR A 833 10.68 11.11 12.47
CA TYR A 833 9.58 11.22 13.44
C TYR A 833 9.77 10.28 14.62
N VAL A 834 10.06 8.99 14.35
CA VAL A 834 10.32 8.00 15.40
C VAL A 834 11.47 8.43 16.32
N ARG A 835 12.54 9.01 15.77
CA ARG A 835 13.68 9.47 16.59
C ARG A 835 13.35 10.72 17.42
N ALA A 836 12.63 11.67 16.84
CA ALA A 836 12.25 12.90 17.54
C ALA A 836 11.26 12.61 18.67
N ILE A 837 10.30 11.72 18.43
CA ILE A 837 9.23 11.46 19.38
C ILE A 837 9.71 10.79 20.66
N LEU A 838 10.83 10.08 20.65
CA LEU A 838 11.46 9.55 21.87
C LEU A 838 11.79 10.62 22.92
N LYS A 839 11.86 11.89 22.55
CA LYS A 839 12.08 13.04 23.45
C LYS A 839 10.78 13.63 24.01
N HIS A 840 9.64 13.03 23.68
CA HIS A 840 8.35 13.51 24.17
C HIS A 840 8.22 13.33 25.69
N PRO A 841 7.68 14.30 26.44
CA PRO A 841 7.59 14.25 27.91
C PRO A 841 6.97 12.96 28.46
N LEU A 842 5.87 12.48 27.83
CA LEU A 842 5.21 11.21 28.18
C LEU A 842 6.18 10.01 28.22
N LEU A 843 7.19 10.00 27.35
CA LEU A 843 8.16 8.92 27.23
C LEU A 843 9.36 9.16 28.14
N THR A 844 9.89 10.38 28.17
CA THR A 844 11.06 10.69 29.01
C THR A 844 10.76 10.50 30.50
N GLU A 845 9.56 10.88 30.95
CA GLU A 845 9.11 10.64 32.33
C GLU A 845 9.09 9.14 32.68
N GLN A 846 8.57 8.29 31.78
CA GLN A 846 8.56 6.84 31.99
C GLN A 846 9.96 6.22 31.89
N PHE A 847 10.82 6.72 31.00
CA PHE A 847 12.21 6.25 30.89
C PHE A 847 13.00 6.56 32.15
N GLU A 848 12.89 7.77 32.68
CA GLU A 848 13.52 8.18 33.94
C GLU A 848 13.03 7.34 35.12
N GLU A 849 11.73 7.01 35.17
CA GLU A 849 11.18 6.15 36.20
C GLU A 849 11.71 4.71 36.09
N ILE A 850 11.76 4.14 34.89
CA ILE A 850 12.35 2.81 34.64
C ILE A 850 13.83 2.80 35.06
N GLU A 851 14.58 3.86 34.75
CA GLU A 851 15.98 4.01 35.14
C GLU A 851 16.15 4.05 36.68
N SER A 852 15.23 4.72 37.39
CA SER A 852 15.21 4.76 38.86
C SER A 852 15.03 3.37 39.46
N ILE A 853 14.00 2.64 39.05
CA ILE A 853 13.68 1.32 39.65
C ILE A 853 14.70 0.23 39.29
N ILE A 854 15.39 0.35 38.14
CA ILE A 854 16.50 -0.54 37.75
C ILE A 854 17.71 -0.37 38.67
N ALA A 855 17.95 0.86 39.12
CA ALA A 855 19.06 1.18 40.03
C ALA A 855 18.71 0.95 41.51
N SER A 856 17.44 0.74 41.83
CA SER A 856 16.96 0.69 43.20
C SER A 856 17.34 -0.60 43.92
N LYS A 857 17.69 -0.46 45.21
CA LYS A 857 18.00 -1.57 46.12
C LYS A 857 16.82 -1.96 47.01
N ARG A 858 15.63 -1.42 46.75
CA ARG A 858 14.40 -1.67 47.52
C ARG A 858 13.20 -1.65 46.59
N VAL A 859 12.11 -2.30 46.99
CA VAL A 859 10.81 -2.16 46.31
C VAL A 859 10.36 -0.71 46.42
N GLU A 860 10.22 -0.04 45.28
CA GLU A 860 9.78 1.36 45.26
C GLU A 860 8.25 1.45 45.31
N THR A 861 7.73 2.32 46.17
CA THR A 861 6.29 2.59 46.24
C THR A 861 5.84 3.31 44.96
N ASN A 862 4.74 2.83 44.36
CA ASN A 862 4.16 3.51 43.20
C ASN A 862 3.44 4.78 43.66
N LYS A 863 4.12 5.92 43.60
CA LYS A 863 3.57 7.23 44.00
C LYS A 863 2.59 7.81 42.98
N ALA A 864 2.55 7.28 41.75
CA ALA A 864 1.73 7.81 40.66
C ALA A 864 1.20 6.70 39.73
N PRO A 865 0.34 5.77 40.21
CA PRO A 865 -0.27 4.70 39.39
C PRO A 865 -1.24 5.22 38.32
N GLN A 866 -1.29 6.53 38.11
CA GLN A 866 -2.14 7.19 37.12
C GLN A 866 -1.35 7.57 35.87
N LEU A 867 -0.01 7.48 35.89
CA LEU A 867 0.83 7.56 34.68
C LEU A 867 0.72 6.27 33.83
N SER A 868 0.20 5.19 34.42
CA SER A 868 -0.12 3.93 33.76
C SER A 868 -1.59 3.83 33.29
N LEU A 869 -2.36 4.94 33.31
CA LEU A 869 -3.69 5.04 32.71
C LEU A 869 -3.61 5.46 31.24
#